data_AF-A0A6J8C2R7-F1
#
_entry.id   AF-A0A6J8C2R7-F1
#
_cell.length_a   1.000
_cell.length_b   1.000
_cell.length_c   1.000
_cell.angle_alpha   90.00
_cell.angle_beta   90.00
_cell.angle_gamma   90.00
#
_symmetry.space_group_name_H-M   'P 1'
#
loop_
_entity.id
_entity.type
_entity.pdbx_description
1 polymer ?
#
loop_
_entity_poly.entity_id
_entity_poly.type
_entity_poly.pdbx_seq_one_letter_code
_entity_poly.pdbx_strand_id
1 'polypeptide(L)'
;MSCANCNKVFIEKPNHSGYYRYSLENSLPSGDEKKEIKKGTQATKWDHIITAIRARQYRRAIKGLYGATKGSKRSLIEITKQIVRKEISELLHSDTGNSFPLFQKVNIPNLETFSWDEALTKLQHSCPLLYNALKGAMTSKQCENSLVKGKYVNLKPKIGTVAALILHAKDPRKASFLPTLFSIQFWRGGLKRELIKQLAHTGICKGYDTTLVAVDNISSDFDSAAVVCKEKIEGQFRNAPVAELRQHEAANPDLRFAMDDTIPYGLGESDSDDGDDQEILEESSDDSNVIPADEDLSLSDEDIAEIDSETEEVKEQKIAHPGFTMCWDNVGKKVTTRNPSEDKKNMYLNMVLGYIGVNRVQTTHLDWEINCELKKAVNLSPGIFVPNAKDTENLENRTKVIVSKIITRHLRWFNRHLGDCTTPHILHEYSKESSERSILINLGVFDVDPSSTQGAITIYENLQRYIPSVREKPYTAIVFGDGLSCERGNDAHRARCNGLNPWERLEGMLNQGRNYSHGELFHYTCVGLDPDYLPNNWFCSDACKNHQDIYPYCTCQQDLGNDEPMIGCSAGSRCTGQEWYHLKCITMTADSLPEGDWFCKAACKKAKKGKPKRKSKSASKTDHSPNSDFKCNYSRAIAWVGLNLLCRRDAVREADGEAMLTYWKFDFIHFFSTKHPKYLILAHRLLISVNGWLPEKLKNDLIYNRTVNYGGGMGRNLPQDFMNEILNRLFKDILDAAKGRYTKTTIQRCGQIVGPLGEALDSVFDSQIIEKELKRHRRRESNRDKNVERMITFLQGDDLFSTINGRHHRAFDPFVHNENPKFPGKFQPKMKQLSKRLDKRRRVIVDA
;
A
#
# COMPACT_ATOMS: atom_id res chain seq x y z
N MET A 1 17.59 27.17 45.19
CA MET A 1 17.91 28.61 45.29
C MET A 1 16.63 29.40 45.04
N SER A 2 16.25 30.21 46.05
CA SER A 2 15.39 31.41 46.06
C SER A 2 14.48 31.69 44.85
N CYS A 3 13.14 31.72 44.96
CA CYS A 3 12.25 32.62 45.73
C CYS A 3 12.22 34.09 45.27
N ALA A 4 11.04 34.51 44.80
CA ALA A 4 10.39 35.80 45.10
C ALA A 4 8.88 35.64 44.79
N ASN A 5 8.03 35.25 45.76
CA ASN A 5 7.21 36.14 46.64
C ASN A 5 6.42 37.20 45.86
N CYS A 6 5.12 37.44 46.04
CA CYS A 6 4.16 37.23 47.14
C CYS A 6 2.76 37.62 46.57
N ASN A 7 1.56 37.32 47.09
CA ASN A 7 1.07 37.18 48.46
C ASN A 7 -0.25 36.37 48.48
N LYS A 8 -0.37 35.47 49.47
CA LYS A 8 -1.63 34.85 49.92
C LYS A 8 -2.36 35.81 50.86
N VAL A 9 -3.71 35.82 50.85
CA VAL A 9 -4.53 35.87 52.08
C VAL A 9 -5.86 35.11 51.86
N PHE A 10 -6.17 34.19 52.77
CA PHE A 10 -7.46 33.53 52.99
C PHE A 10 -8.43 34.48 53.71
N ILE A 11 -9.70 34.61 53.29
CA ILE A 11 -10.82 34.96 54.19
C ILE A 11 -12.11 34.24 53.74
N GLU A 12 -12.77 33.60 54.71
CA GLU A 12 -14.06 32.91 54.61
C GLU A 12 -15.26 33.86 54.43
N LYS A 13 -16.40 33.27 54.06
CA LYS A 13 -17.70 33.93 53.77
C LYS A 13 -18.18 34.86 54.89
N PRO A 14 -19.06 35.82 54.53
CA PRO A 14 -20.38 35.80 55.15
C PRO A 14 -21.56 35.94 54.15
N ASN A 15 -22.71 35.45 54.61
CA ASN A 15 -24.03 35.61 54.01
C ASN A 15 -24.58 37.04 54.19
N HIS A 16 -25.63 37.31 53.40
CA HIS A 16 -26.74 38.25 53.60
C HIS A 16 -26.64 39.70 53.07
N SER A 17 -27.67 39.97 52.25
CA SER A 17 -28.47 41.21 52.12
C SER A 17 -27.80 42.52 51.74
N GLY A 18 -28.39 43.23 50.78
CA GLY A 18 -28.17 44.67 50.67
C GLY A 18 -28.42 45.23 49.28
N TYR A 19 -29.56 45.90 49.15
CA TYR A 19 -29.89 46.83 48.08
C TYR A 19 -28.95 48.05 48.01
N TYR A 20 -28.99 48.71 46.85
CA TYR A 20 -29.01 50.17 46.54
C TYR A 20 -27.97 50.56 45.47
N ARG A 21 -28.38 50.93 44.25
CA ARG A 21 -28.97 52.21 43.76
C ARG A 21 -27.95 53.35 43.84
N TYR A 22 -27.52 53.83 42.67
CA TYR A 22 -26.92 55.16 42.51
C TYR A 22 -28.02 56.17 42.17
N SER A 23 -27.97 57.26 42.90
CA SER A 23 -28.78 58.48 42.83
C SER A 23 -28.29 59.42 41.74
N LEU A 24 -29.20 60.27 41.27
CA LEU A 24 -28.90 61.57 40.69
C LEU A 24 -29.82 62.57 41.40
N GLU A 25 -29.19 63.46 42.16
CA GLU A 25 -29.80 64.61 42.83
C GLU A 25 -29.92 65.78 41.84
N ASN A 26 -31.00 66.56 41.97
CA ASN A 26 -30.88 67.99 42.27
C ASN A 26 -32.24 68.59 42.71
N SER A 27 -32.23 69.03 43.97
CA SER A 27 -32.87 70.20 44.61
C SER A 27 -34.37 70.54 44.45
N LEU A 28 -35.04 70.56 45.63
CA LEU A 28 -36.33 71.18 45.97
C LEU A 28 -36.19 72.72 46.16
N PRO A 29 -37.32 73.45 46.36
CA PRO A 29 -37.62 73.81 47.75
C PRO A 29 -39.08 73.61 48.18
N SER A 30 -39.19 73.19 49.45
CA SER A 30 -40.21 73.43 50.50
C SER A 30 -41.65 73.82 50.15
N GLY A 31 -42.60 73.13 50.78
CA GLY A 31 -43.95 73.62 51.04
C GLY A 31 -44.92 72.51 51.38
N ASP A 32 -45.23 72.34 52.67
CA ASP A 32 -46.34 71.53 53.16
C ASP A 32 -47.67 72.01 52.56
N GLU A 33 -48.42 71.11 51.91
CA GLU A 33 -49.87 71.21 51.87
C GLU A 33 -50.53 69.85 51.57
N LYS A 34 -51.36 69.40 52.51
CA LYS A 34 -52.22 68.21 52.41
C LYS A 34 -53.14 68.34 51.19
N LYS A 35 -53.14 67.37 50.26
CA LYS A 35 -54.27 67.16 49.34
C LYS A 35 -54.59 65.69 49.09
N GLU A 36 -55.90 65.46 49.09
CA GLU A 36 -56.66 64.22 49.01
C GLU A 36 -56.54 63.45 47.67
N ILE A 37 -56.79 62.14 47.77
CA ILE A 37 -57.48 61.22 46.83
C ILE A 37 -57.06 61.22 45.33
N LYS A 38 -56.58 60.05 44.87
CA LYS A 38 -57.13 59.32 43.69
C LYS A 38 -56.62 57.87 43.65
N LYS A 39 -57.52 56.90 43.78
CA LYS A 39 -57.25 55.47 43.53
C LYS A 39 -56.95 55.29 42.03
N GLY A 40 -55.68 55.13 41.67
CA GLY A 40 -55.29 54.69 40.33
C GLY A 40 -55.63 53.22 40.13
N THR A 41 -56.46 52.93 39.12
CA THR A 41 -56.79 51.58 38.64
C THR A 41 -55.51 50.84 38.27
N GLN A 42 -55.24 49.68 38.88
CA GLN A 42 -54.12 48.83 38.48
C GLN A 42 -54.29 48.40 37.03
N ALA A 43 -53.32 48.77 36.17
CA ALA A 43 -53.32 48.40 34.76
C ALA A 43 -53.41 46.88 34.59
N THR A 44 -54.39 46.42 33.82
CA THR A 44 -54.59 45.01 33.57
C THR A 44 -53.46 44.43 32.71
N LYS A 45 -53.34 43.10 32.67
CA LYS A 45 -52.38 42.42 31.78
C LYS A 45 -52.58 42.78 30.31
N TRP A 46 -53.82 43.10 29.90
CA TRP A 46 -54.16 43.55 28.55
C TRP A 46 -53.71 44.98 28.29
N ASP A 47 -53.81 45.87 29.27
CA ASP A 47 -53.33 47.26 29.15
C ASP A 47 -51.82 47.28 28.89
N HIS A 48 -51.06 46.40 29.54
CA HIS A 48 -49.62 46.24 29.28
C HIS A 48 -49.33 45.71 27.87
N ILE A 49 -50.15 44.80 27.34
CA ILE A 49 -50.01 44.26 25.98
C ILE A 49 -50.34 45.35 24.95
N ILE A 50 -51.46 46.06 25.12
CA ILE A 50 -51.89 47.15 24.22
C ILE A 50 -50.87 48.28 24.24
N THR A 51 -50.35 48.64 25.41
CA THR A 51 -49.28 49.63 25.55
C THR A 51 -48.01 49.16 24.83
N ALA A 52 -47.63 47.88 24.96
CA ALA A 52 -46.49 47.33 24.22
C ALA A 52 -46.71 47.34 22.70
N ILE A 53 -47.92 47.07 22.20
CA ILE A 53 -48.25 47.18 20.76
C ILE A 53 -48.14 48.63 20.29
N ARG A 54 -48.77 49.57 21.01
CA ARG A 54 -48.73 51.01 20.69
C ARG A 54 -47.31 51.57 20.72
N ALA A 55 -46.49 51.10 21.65
CA ALA A 55 -45.07 51.44 21.75
C ALA A 55 -44.17 50.68 20.75
N ARG A 56 -44.74 49.94 19.79
CA ARG A 56 -44.02 49.12 18.79
C ARG A 56 -43.09 48.06 19.41
N GLN A 57 -43.32 47.68 20.67
CA GLN A 57 -42.58 46.64 21.39
C GLN A 57 -43.19 45.26 21.13
N TYR A 58 -43.22 44.85 19.86
CA TYR A 58 -43.90 43.64 19.40
C TYR A 58 -43.45 42.35 20.12
N ARG A 59 -42.17 42.22 20.45
CA ARG A 59 -41.66 41.08 21.23
C ARG A 59 -42.33 40.97 22.61
N ARG A 60 -42.49 42.09 23.31
CA ARG A 60 -43.16 42.14 24.63
C ARG A 60 -44.65 41.90 24.49
N ALA A 61 -45.28 42.48 23.46
CA ALA A 61 -46.68 42.25 23.15
C ALA A 61 -46.98 40.77 22.85
N ILE A 62 -46.22 40.13 21.95
CA ILE A 62 -46.39 38.71 21.58
C ILE A 62 -46.14 37.80 22.78
N LYS A 63 -45.10 38.08 23.59
CA LYS A 63 -44.85 37.32 24.83
C LYS A 63 -46.02 37.46 25.82
N GLY A 64 -46.58 38.65 25.95
CA GLY A 64 -47.76 38.90 26.76
C GLY A 64 -48.98 38.15 26.25
N LEU A 65 -49.24 38.20 24.95
CA LEU A 65 -50.35 37.50 24.28
C LEU A 65 -50.25 35.98 24.41
N TYR A 66 -49.06 35.40 24.25
CA TYR A 66 -48.84 33.96 24.38
C TYR A 66 -49.22 33.43 25.77
N GLY A 67 -49.04 34.26 26.81
CA GLY A 67 -49.40 33.94 28.19
C GLY A 67 -50.77 34.48 28.63
N ALA A 68 -51.49 35.22 27.79
CA ALA A 68 -52.74 35.90 28.17
C ALA A 68 -53.96 34.98 28.14
N THR A 69 -54.16 34.20 27.06
CA THR A 69 -55.30 33.28 26.93
C THR A 69 -54.91 31.99 26.20
N LYS A 70 -55.72 30.92 26.37
CA LYS A 70 -55.57 29.69 25.58
C LYS A 70 -55.81 29.93 24.08
N GLY A 71 -56.73 30.84 23.73
CA GLY A 71 -57.07 31.18 22.33
C GLY A 71 -55.95 31.90 21.60
N SER A 72 -55.35 32.92 22.21
CA SER A 72 -54.19 33.64 21.65
C SER A 72 -52.97 32.74 21.49
N LYS A 73 -52.71 31.86 22.47
CA LYS A 73 -51.65 30.85 22.37
C LYS A 73 -51.86 29.89 21.19
N ARG A 74 -53.08 29.33 21.04
CA ARG A 74 -53.43 28.45 19.90
C ARG A 74 -53.26 29.15 18.56
N SER A 75 -53.69 30.41 18.46
CA SER A 75 -53.61 31.19 17.22
C SER A 75 -52.15 31.44 16.81
N LEU A 76 -51.27 31.80 17.76
CA LEU A 76 -49.84 31.98 17.49
C LEU A 76 -49.17 30.68 17.03
N ILE A 77 -49.52 29.54 17.62
CA ILE A 77 -49.02 28.22 17.21
C ILE A 77 -49.47 27.90 15.77
N GLU A 78 -50.73 28.17 15.43
CA GLU A 78 -51.25 27.90 14.08
C GLU A 78 -50.60 28.81 13.03
N ILE A 79 -50.43 30.10 13.31
CA ILE A 79 -49.72 31.03 12.42
C ILE A 79 -48.27 30.57 12.20
N THR A 80 -47.55 30.21 13.27
CA THR A 80 -46.17 29.71 13.18
C THR A 80 -46.09 28.49 12.28
N LYS A 81 -47.01 27.54 12.46
CA LYS A 81 -47.11 26.33 11.63
C LYS A 81 -47.40 26.64 10.15
N GLN A 82 -48.26 27.60 9.86
CA GLN A 82 -48.56 28.02 8.49
C GLN A 82 -47.34 28.65 7.81
N ILE A 83 -46.62 29.53 8.51
CA ILE A 83 -45.42 30.17 7.98
C ILE A 83 -44.31 29.14 7.72
N VAL A 84 -44.03 28.24 8.68
CA VAL A 84 -43.01 27.19 8.48
C VAL A 84 -43.35 26.28 7.29
N ARG A 85 -44.63 25.94 7.10
CA ARG A 85 -45.07 25.15 5.94
C ARG A 85 -44.84 25.90 4.62
N LYS A 86 -45.13 27.20 4.60
CA LYS A 86 -44.91 28.06 3.44
C LYS A 86 -43.41 28.17 3.11
N GLU A 87 -42.57 28.47 4.11
CA GLU A 87 -41.10 28.54 3.96
C GLU A 87 -40.52 27.25 3.36
N ILE A 88 -40.89 26.09 3.91
CA ILE A 88 -40.40 24.80 3.41
C ILE A 88 -40.91 24.56 1.98
N SER A 89 -42.17 24.87 1.70
CA SER A 89 -42.74 24.69 0.36
C SER A 89 -42.01 25.57 -0.65
N GLU A 90 -41.78 26.85 -0.36
CA GLU A 90 -41.06 27.77 -1.25
C GLU A 90 -39.64 27.30 -1.51
N LEU A 91 -38.91 26.88 -0.47
CA LEU A 91 -37.57 26.30 -0.63
C LEU A 91 -37.60 25.06 -1.55
N LEU A 92 -38.53 24.13 -1.33
CA LEU A 92 -38.63 22.90 -2.12
C LEU A 92 -39.11 23.14 -3.56
N HIS A 93 -39.88 24.18 -3.84
CA HIS A 93 -40.35 24.50 -5.20
C HIS A 93 -39.45 25.50 -5.93
N SER A 94 -38.49 26.12 -5.25
CA SER A 94 -37.53 27.00 -5.90
C SER A 94 -36.66 26.25 -6.92
N ASP A 95 -36.34 26.92 -8.03
CA ASP A 95 -35.45 26.42 -9.10
C ASP A 95 -33.99 26.28 -8.65
N THR A 96 -33.68 26.61 -7.38
CA THR A 96 -32.35 26.48 -6.78
C THR A 96 -31.89 25.02 -6.59
N GLY A 97 -32.59 24.04 -7.17
CA GLY A 97 -32.54 22.61 -6.89
C GLY A 97 -31.15 21.94 -6.93
N ASN A 98 -30.17 22.53 -7.63
CA ASN A 98 -28.78 22.04 -7.66
C ASN A 98 -27.80 22.88 -6.84
N SER A 99 -28.17 24.10 -6.45
CA SER A 99 -27.29 25.02 -5.71
C SER A 99 -27.41 24.89 -4.19
N PHE A 100 -28.50 24.31 -3.68
CA PHE A 100 -28.68 24.15 -2.24
C PHE A 100 -27.92 22.89 -1.74
N PRO A 101 -26.97 23.00 -0.79
CA PRO A 101 -26.09 21.89 -0.43
C PRO A 101 -26.80 20.59 -0.02
N LEU A 102 -27.95 20.69 0.66
CA LEU A 102 -28.73 19.51 1.10
C LEU A 102 -29.58 18.85 0.00
N PHE A 103 -29.64 19.45 -1.20
CA PHE A 103 -30.39 18.92 -2.35
C PHE A 103 -29.46 18.31 -3.41
N GLN A 104 -28.14 18.45 -3.23
CA GLN A 104 -27.15 17.88 -4.13
C GLN A 104 -27.19 16.34 -4.11
N LYS A 105 -26.67 15.74 -5.18
CA LYS A 105 -26.43 14.29 -5.24
C LYS A 105 -25.19 13.93 -4.44
N VAL A 106 -25.18 12.75 -3.84
CA VAL A 106 -24.02 12.23 -3.13
C VAL A 106 -23.02 11.67 -4.15
N ASN A 107 -21.91 12.38 -4.34
CA ASN A 107 -20.73 11.97 -5.10
C ASN A 107 -19.49 12.59 -4.43
N ILE A 108 -18.28 12.16 -4.79
CA ILE A 108 -17.04 12.65 -4.14
C ILE A 108 -16.88 14.17 -4.28
N PRO A 109 -17.02 14.80 -5.47
CA PRO A 109 -16.83 16.25 -5.60
C PRO A 109 -17.77 17.07 -4.71
N ASN A 110 -19.06 16.74 -4.70
CA ASN A 110 -20.03 17.45 -3.87
C ASN A 110 -19.75 17.24 -2.37
N LEU A 111 -19.30 16.05 -1.99
CA LEU A 111 -18.90 15.76 -0.62
C LEU A 111 -17.68 16.59 -0.22
N GLU A 112 -16.65 16.71 -1.06
CA GLU A 112 -15.45 17.50 -0.75
C GLU A 112 -15.75 18.99 -0.58
N THR A 113 -16.66 19.54 -1.39
CA THR A 113 -17.07 20.95 -1.34
C THR A 113 -18.15 21.27 -0.30
N PHE A 114 -18.69 20.27 0.40
CA PHE A 114 -19.82 20.49 1.29
C PHE A 114 -19.45 21.37 2.50
N SER A 115 -20.32 22.33 2.84
CA SER A 115 -20.12 23.21 3.98
C SER A 115 -21.41 23.40 4.77
N TRP A 116 -21.35 23.15 6.09
CA TRP A 116 -22.45 23.46 6.99
C TRP A 116 -22.72 24.97 7.09
N ASP A 117 -21.69 25.81 6.96
CA ASP A 117 -21.87 27.25 6.99
C ASP A 117 -22.71 27.74 5.81
N GLU A 118 -22.42 27.25 4.62
CA GLU A 118 -23.19 27.56 3.43
C GLU A 118 -24.63 27.00 3.54
N ALA A 119 -24.77 25.73 3.94
CA ALA A 119 -26.07 25.08 4.07
C ALA A 119 -26.98 25.80 5.08
N LEU A 120 -26.44 26.19 6.24
CA LEU A 120 -27.19 26.90 7.27
C LEU A 120 -27.48 28.36 6.90
N THR A 121 -26.57 29.04 6.20
CA THR A 121 -26.82 30.41 5.72
C THR A 121 -27.95 30.43 4.71
N LYS A 122 -27.94 29.51 3.74
CA LYS A 122 -29.03 29.36 2.76
C LYS A 122 -30.34 28.95 3.42
N LEU A 123 -30.29 28.08 4.44
CA LEU A 123 -31.47 27.70 5.22
C LEU A 123 -32.02 28.88 6.03
N GLN A 124 -31.17 29.71 6.64
CA GLN A 124 -31.58 30.89 7.38
C GLN A 124 -32.26 31.92 6.47
N HIS A 125 -31.76 32.07 5.24
CA HIS A 125 -32.37 32.97 4.25
C HIS A 125 -33.72 32.46 3.76
N SER A 126 -33.82 31.17 3.42
CA SER A 126 -35.00 30.58 2.78
C SER A 126 -36.08 30.13 3.75
N CYS A 127 -35.70 29.69 4.95
CA CYS A 127 -36.60 29.24 6.01
C CYS A 127 -36.23 29.88 7.36
N PRO A 128 -36.33 31.21 7.50
CA PRO A 128 -35.86 31.92 8.68
C PRO A 128 -36.58 31.50 9.96
N LEU A 129 -37.90 31.25 9.91
CA LEU A 129 -38.64 30.83 11.10
C LEU A 129 -38.25 29.42 11.54
N LEU A 130 -38.12 28.48 10.60
CA LEU A 130 -37.64 27.12 10.90
C LEU A 130 -36.22 27.14 11.47
N TYR A 131 -35.30 27.84 10.82
CA TYR A 131 -33.90 27.95 11.25
C TYR A 131 -33.80 28.51 12.67
N ASN A 132 -34.48 29.64 12.95
CA ASN A 132 -34.43 30.26 14.27
C ASN A 132 -35.11 29.39 15.35
N ALA A 133 -36.15 28.63 15.00
CA ALA A 133 -36.77 27.68 15.91
C ALA A 133 -35.81 26.53 16.28
N LEU A 134 -35.11 25.94 15.29
CA LEU A 134 -34.13 24.89 15.52
C LEU A 134 -32.91 25.41 16.29
N LYS A 135 -32.40 26.58 15.90
CA LYS A 135 -31.30 27.28 16.59
C LYS A 135 -31.66 27.54 18.04
N GLY A 136 -32.84 28.11 18.31
CA GLY A 136 -33.32 28.36 19.67
C GLY A 136 -33.56 27.10 20.49
N ALA A 137 -33.95 25.98 19.86
CA ALA A 137 -34.12 24.69 20.52
C ALA A 137 -32.80 24.06 20.96
N MET A 138 -31.69 24.34 20.25
CA MET A 138 -30.39 23.70 20.48
C MET A 138 -29.36 24.59 21.20
N THR A 139 -29.60 25.90 21.29
CA THR A 139 -28.67 26.88 21.88
C THR A 139 -29.16 27.43 23.23
N SER A 140 -28.21 27.94 24.02
CA SER A 140 -28.46 28.83 25.15
C SER A 140 -28.04 30.25 24.75
N LYS A 141 -28.39 31.26 25.56
CA LYS A 141 -27.97 32.65 25.33
C LYS A 141 -26.44 32.82 25.14
N GLN A 142 -25.65 31.92 25.72
CA GLN A 142 -24.18 31.98 25.65
C GLN A 142 -23.61 31.38 24.36
N CYS A 143 -24.34 30.43 23.72
CA CYS A 143 -23.88 29.77 22.50
C CYS A 143 -24.73 30.06 21.26
N GLU A 144 -25.69 30.98 21.37
CA GLU A 144 -26.59 31.37 20.26
C GLU A 144 -25.83 31.98 19.08
N ASN A 145 -24.80 32.79 19.33
CA ASN A 145 -24.04 33.44 18.27
C ASN A 145 -22.91 32.57 17.73
N SER A 146 -22.19 31.87 18.61
CA SER A 146 -21.05 31.03 18.21
C SER A 146 -21.47 29.67 17.62
N LEU A 147 -22.69 29.21 17.93
CA LEU A 147 -23.14 27.83 17.66
C LEU A 147 -22.19 26.76 18.22
N VAL A 148 -21.42 27.08 19.26
CA VAL A 148 -20.51 26.16 19.95
C VAL A 148 -20.95 26.01 21.41
N LYS A 149 -21.23 24.78 21.83
CA LYS A 149 -21.58 24.46 23.21
C LYS A 149 -20.33 24.03 24.00
N GLY A 150 -20.02 24.75 25.08
CA GLY A 150 -18.81 24.52 25.86
C GLY A 150 -17.55 24.91 25.06
N LYS A 151 -16.46 24.14 25.20
CA LYS A 151 -15.19 24.45 24.52
C LYS A 151 -15.07 23.89 23.09
N TYR A 152 -15.82 22.83 22.75
CA TYR A 152 -15.52 22.04 21.53
C TYR A 152 -16.73 21.49 20.77
N VAL A 153 -17.97 21.63 21.28
CA VAL A 153 -19.13 20.96 20.63
C VAL A 153 -19.74 21.89 19.58
N ASN A 154 -19.49 21.64 18.30
CA ASN A 154 -20.17 22.37 17.23
C ASN A 154 -21.63 21.93 17.09
N LEU A 155 -22.55 22.89 17.05
CA LEU A 155 -23.99 22.66 16.89
C LEU A 155 -24.45 22.74 15.43
N LYS A 156 -23.64 23.27 14.50
CA LYS A 156 -24.00 23.41 13.09
C LYS A 156 -24.43 22.07 12.46
N PRO A 157 -23.68 20.96 12.62
CA PRO A 157 -24.09 19.69 12.04
C PRO A 157 -25.40 19.15 12.63
N LYS A 158 -25.65 19.42 13.92
CA LYS A 158 -26.86 18.96 14.62
C LYS A 158 -28.10 19.69 14.11
N ILE A 159 -28.01 21.02 13.97
CA ILE A 159 -29.09 21.84 13.42
C ILE A 159 -29.35 21.45 11.96
N GLY A 160 -28.30 21.37 11.16
CA GLY A 160 -28.39 21.07 9.74
C GLY A 160 -28.91 19.66 9.46
N THR A 161 -28.51 18.66 10.26
CA THR A 161 -29.03 17.28 10.15
C THR A 161 -30.52 17.24 10.44
N VAL A 162 -30.99 17.87 11.52
CA VAL A 162 -32.43 17.90 11.83
C VAL A 162 -33.22 18.62 10.74
N ALA A 163 -32.71 19.73 10.22
CA ALA A 163 -33.33 20.42 9.09
C ALA A 163 -33.42 19.52 7.85
N ALA A 164 -32.33 18.83 7.49
CA ALA A 164 -32.30 17.91 6.35
C ALA A 164 -33.33 16.77 6.50
N LEU A 165 -33.48 16.20 7.70
CA LEU A 165 -34.48 15.16 7.96
C LEU A 165 -35.92 15.70 7.83
N ILE A 166 -36.18 16.92 8.29
CA ILE A 166 -37.49 17.58 8.12
C ILE A 166 -37.78 17.83 6.63
N LEU A 167 -36.80 18.31 5.87
CA LEU A 167 -36.92 18.53 4.43
C LEU A 167 -37.14 17.21 3.69
N HIS A 168 -36.39 16.16 4.05
CA HIS A 168 -36.55 14.82 3.49
C HIS A 168 -37.94 14.25 3.73
N ALA A 169 -38.50 14.43 4.92
CA ALA A 169 -39.85 13.99 5.25
C ALA A 169 -40.94 14.70 4.40
N LYS A 170 -40.64 15.87 3.84
CA LYS A 170 -41.54 16.62 2.96
C LYS A 170 -41.39 16.26 1.49
N ASP A 171 -40.15 16.20 1.00
CA ASP A 171 -39.85 15.73 -0.34
C ASP A 171 -38.62 14.80 -0.31
N PRO A 172 -38.84 13.47 -0.24
CA PRO A 172 -37.76 12.50 -0.21
C PRO A 172 -36.92 12.44 -1.49
N ARG A 173 -37.45 12.95 -2.61
CA ARG A 173 -36.78 12.92 -3.92
C ARG A 173 -35.77 14.06 -4.00
N LYS A 174 -36.19 15.28 -3.67
CA LYS A 174 -35.33 16.48 -3.73
C LYS A 174 -34.35 16.55 -2.54
N ALA A 175 -34.83 16.39 -1.31
CA ALA A 175 -34.02 16.53 -0.11
C ALA A 175 -33.40 15.19 0.31
N SER A 176 -32.52 14.62 -0.53
CA SER A 176 -32.02 13.24 -0.35
C SER A 176 -30.55 13.12 0.02
N PHE A 177 -29.78 14.21 0.04
CA PHE A 177 -28.33 14.20 0.27
C PHE A 177 -27.92 13.45 1.54
N LEU A 178 -28.27 13.97 2.73
CA LEU A 178 -27.90 13.36 4.01
C LEU A 178 -28.49 11.94 4.22
N PRO A 179 -29.78 11.68 3.95
CA PRO A 179 -30.33 10.34 4.10
C PRO A 179 -29.65 9.30 3.20
N THR A 180 -29.21 9.71 2.00
CA THR A 180 -28.44 8.86 1.09
C THR A 180 -27.07 8.56 1.69
N LEU A 181 -26.36 9.59 2.15
CA LEU A 181 -25.04 9.47 2.77
C LEU A 181 -25.06 8.58 4.03
N PHE A 182 -26.04 8.79 4.93
CA PHE A 182 -26.23 7.92 6.10
C PHE A 182 -26.53 6.48 5.69
N SER A 183 -27.32 6.26 4.64
CA SER A 183 -27.62 4.90 4.18
C SER A 183 -26.38 4.17 3.66
N ILE A 184 -25.50 4.86 2.92
CA ILE A 184 -24.21 4.31 2.44
C ILE A 184 -23.34 3.97 3.65
N GLN A 185 -23.23 4.87 4.62
CA GLN A 185 -22.42 4.66 5.82
C GLN A 185 -22.94 3.53 6.71
N PHE A 186 -24.26 3.39 6.85
CA PHE A 186 -24.86 2.26 7.55
C PHE A 186 -24.61 0.94 6.83
N TRP A 187 -24.72 0.92 5.50
CA TRP A 187 -24.44 -0.27 4.71
C TRP A 187 -22.97 -0.68 4.82
N ARG A 188 -22.02 0.27 4.68
CA ARG A 188 -20.58 0.03 4.85
C ARG A 188 -20.21 -0.37 6.28
N GLY A 189 -20.83 0.24 7.28
CA GLY A 189 -20.70 -0.09 8.70
C GLY A 189 -21.34 -1.43 9.09
N GLY A 190 -21.95 -2.13 8.13
CA GLY A 190 -22.44 -3.48 8.26
C GLY A 190 -23.80 -3.63 8.95
N LEU A 191 -24.63 -2.59 8.92
CA LEU A 191 -26.01 -2.69 9.40
C LEU A 191 -26.81 -3.67 8.55
N LYS A 192 -27.62 -4.49 9.21
CA LYS A 192 -28.49 -5.47 8.56
C LYS A 192 -29.54 -4.80 7.68
N ARG A 193 -29.92 -5.46 6.58
CA ARG A 193 -30.98 -5.00 5.66
C ARG A 193 -32.27 -4.64 6.38
N GLU A 194 -32.70 -5.46 7.33
CA GLU A 194 -33.92 -5.26 8.11
C GLU A 194 -33.83 -3.99 8.96
N LEU A 195 -32.66 -3.72 9.54
CA LEU A 195 -32.43 -2.53 10.34
C LEU A 195 -32.37 -1.27 9.46
N ILE A 196 -31.73 -1.34 8.29
CA ILE A 196 -31.74 -0.24 7.31
C ILE A 196 -33.19 0.04 6.86
N LYS A 197 -34.01 -0.99 6.61
CA LYS A 197 -35.44 -0.79 6.29
C LYS A 197 -36.20 -0.10 7.43
N GLN A 198 -35.97 -0.51 8.68
CA GLN A 198 -36.61 0.11 9.85
C GLN A 198 -36.18 1.59 10.01
N LEU A 199 -34.90 1.90 9.83
CA LEU A 199 -34.39 3.27 9.88
C LEU A 199 -34.86 4.12 8.68
N ALA A 200 -35.10 3.51 7.53
CA ALA A 200 -35.66 4.20 6.38
C ALA A 200 -37.11 4.64 6.65
N HIS A 201 -37.90 3.83 7.37
CA HIS A 201 -39.27 4.21 7.78
C HIS A 201 -39.31 5.42 8.72
N THR A 202 -38.24 5.71 9.47
CA THR A 202 -38.16 6.91 10.31
C THR A 202 -37.66 8.14 9.55
N GLY A 203 -37.30 8.00 8.26
CA GLY A 203 -36.78 9.07 7.42
C GLY A 203 -35.30 9.39 7.65
N ILE A 204 -34.62 8.62 8.51
CA ILE A 204 -33.19 8.82 8.82
C ILE A 204 -32.31 8.50 7.62
N CYS A 205 -32.65 7.47 6.86
CA CYS A 205 -31.86 7.02 5.72
C CYS A 205 -32.73 6.57 4.55
N LYS A 206 -32.11 6.31 3.41
CA LYS A 206 -32.76 5.69 2.25
C LYS A 206 -33.03 4.20 2.48
N GLY A 207 -34.00 3.67 1.75
CA GLY A 207 -34.30 2.24 1.75
C GLY A 207 -33.15 1.43 1.17
N TYR A 208 -33.02 0.16 1.57
CA TYR A 208 -31.88 -0.69 1.22
C TYR A 208 -31.61 -0.78 -0.29
N ASP A 209 -32.63 -0.97 -1.11
CA ASP A 209 -32.43 -1.13 -2.56
C ASP A 209 -32.01 0.20 -3.21
N THR A 210 -32.54 1.34 -2.73
CA THR A 210 -32.06 2.67 -3.14
C THR A 210 -30.65 2.98 -2.64
N THR A 211 -30.24 2.44 -1.49
CA THR A 211 -28.87 2.53 -0.99
C THR A 211 -27.91 1.81 -1.92
N LEU A 212 -28.26 0.62 -2.39
CA LEU A 212 -27.43 -0.12 -3.35
C LEU A 212 -27.24 0.66 -4.65
N VAL A 213 -28.28 1.30 -5.17
CA VAL A 213 -28.17 2.19 -6.35
C VAL A 213 -27.25 3.39 -6.05
N ALA A 214 -27.33 3.97 -4.84
CA ALA A 214 -26.43 5.05 -4.46
C ALA A 214 -24.98 4.59 -4.33
N VAL A 215 -24.75 3.36 -3.85
CA VAL A 215 -23.42 2.72 -3.84
C VAL A 215 -22.91 2.51 -5.27
N ASP A 216 -23.75 2.00 -6.18
CA ASP A 216 -23.36 1.82 -7.58
C ASP A 216 -22.99 3.14 -8.25
N ASN A 217 -23.74 4.20 -7.97
CA ASN A 217 -23.46 5.53 -8.54
C ASN A 217 -22.12 6.08 -8.04
N ILE A 218 -21.82 5.97 -6.74
CA ILE A 218 -20.56 6.50 -6.19
C ILE A 218 -19.35 5.62 -6.51
N SER A 219 -19.57 4.34 -6.80
CA SER A 219 -18.52 3.40 -7.19
C SER A 219 -18.36 3.25 -8.70
N SER A 220 -19.16 3.95 -9.52
CA SER A 220 -19.12 3.83 -10.97
C SER A 220 -17.77 4.22 -11.57
N ASP A 221 -17.14 5.27 -11.05
CA ASP A 221 -15.85 5.81 -11.52
C ASP A 221 -14.68 5.43 -10.60
N PHE A 222 -14.77 4.29 -9.89
CA PHE A 222 -13.79 3.92 -8.87
C PHE A 222 -12.36 3.73 -9.42
N ASP A 223 -12.24 3.36 -10.70
CA ASP A 223 -10.99 3.14 -11.44
C ASP A 223 -10.63 4.32 -12.38
N SER A 224 -11.45 5.37 -12.44
CA SER A 224 -11.20 6.55 -13.31
C SER A 224 -9.83 7.17 -13.09
N ALA A 225 -9.35 7.20 -11.84
CA ALA A 225 -8.01 7.68 -11.52
C ALA A 225 -6.90 6.84 -12.16
N ALA A 226 -7.12 5.54 -12.37
CA ALA A 226 -6.17 4.66 -13.07
C ALA A 226 -6.14 4.98 -14.57
N VAL A 227 -7.30 5.28 -15.16
CA VAL A 227 -7.40 5.72 -16.56
C VAL A 227 -6.69 7.06 -16.75
N VAL A 228 -6.90 8.03 -15.85
CA VAL A 228 -6.20 9.32 -15.89
C VAL A 228 -4.68 9.16 -15.71
N CYS A 229 -4.24 8.25 -14.84
CA CYS A 229 -2.83 7.91 -14.66
C CYS A 229 -2.22 7.39 -15.96
N LYS A 230 -2.93 6.47 -16.64
CA LYS A 230 -2.55 5.95 -17.95
C LYS A 230 -2.41 7.06 -18.99
N GLU A 231 -3.46 7.87 -19.18
CA GLU A 231 -3.49 8.95 -20.17
C GLU A 231 -2.39 9.99 -19.96
N LYS A 232 -2.08 10.34 -18.70
CA LYS A 232 -0.99 11.27 -18.37
C LYS A 232 0.38 10.76 -18.83
N ILE A 233 0.65 9.47 -18.66
CA ILE A 233 1.90 8.86 -19.12
C ILE A 233 1.92 8.83 -20.65
N GLU A 234 0.84 8.42 -21.30
CA GLU A 234 0.75 8.43 -22.77
C GLU A 234 0.93 9.85 -23.35
N GLY A 235 0.39 10.87 -22.69
CA GLY A 235 0.54 12.27 -23.07
C GLY A 235 1.95 12.80 -22.91
N GLN A 236 2.73 12.29 -21.95
CA GLN A 236 4.13 12.69 -21.73
C GLN A 236 5.04 12.21 -22.86
N PHE A 237 4.88 10.96 -23.28
CA PHE A 237 5.70 10.40 -24.35
C PHE A 237 5.25 10.81 -25.76
N ARG A 238 4.02 11.32 -25.92
CA ARG A 238 3.55 11.92 -27.19
C ARG A 238 4.22 13.25 -27.52
N ASN A 239 4.62 14.03 -26.51
CA ASN A 239 5.14 15.39 -26.67
C ASN A 239 6.68 15.49 -26.53
N ALA A 240 7.39 14.36 -26.39
CA ALA A 240 8.85 14.37 -26.30
C ALA A 240 9.46 14.71 -27.67
N PRO A 241 10.37 15.70 -27.77
CA PRO A 241 10.95 16.10 -29.05
C PRO A 241 11.71 14.94 -29.71
N VAL A 242 11.42 14.71 -30.98
CA VAL A 242 11.98 13.64 -31.82
C VAL A 242 13.51 13.80 -32.04
N ALA A 243 14.09 14.94 -31.68
CA ALA A 243 15.45 15.33 -32.03
C ALA A 243 16.58 14.62 -31.23
N GLU A 244 16.32 14.12 -30.01
CA GLU A 244 17.31 13.30 -29.27
C GLU A 244 17.40 11.85 -29.79
N LEU A 245 16.52 11.44 -30.72
CA LEU A 245 16.37 10.05 -31.14
C LEU A 245 17.24 9.63 -32.34
N ARG A 246 17.78 10.57 -33.13
CA ARG A 246 18.65 10.21 -34.27
C ARG A 246 20.05 9.73 -33.88
N GLN A 247 20.52 10.05 -32.67
CA GLN A 247 21.84 9.61 -32.20
C GLN A 247 21.83 8.14 -31.71
N HIS A 248 20.70 7.62 -31.25
CA HIS A 248 20.58 6.22 -30.82
C HIS A 248 20.30 5.24 -31.97
N GLU A 249 19.58 5.66 -33.02
CA GLU A 249 19.33 4.80 -34.18
C GLU A 249 20.56 4.67 -35.10
N ALA A 250 21.44 5.68 -35.14
CA ALA A 250 22.67 5.66 -35.93
C ALA A 250 23.78 4.77 -35.33
N ALA A 251 23.64 4.32 -34.07
CA ALA A 251 24.66 3.54 -33.36
C ALA A 251 24.60 2.03 -33.64
N ASN A 252 23.69 1.54 -34.48
CA ASN A 252 23.56 0.11 -34.80
C ASN A 252 23.50 -0.16 -36.32
N PRO A 253 24.64 -0.10 -37.04
CA PRO A 253 24.67 -0.25 -38.51
C PRO A 253 24.49 -1.70 -39.00
N ASP A 254 24.51 -2.71 -38.12
CA ASP A 254 24.67 -4.13 -38.51
C ASP A 254 23.35 -4.91 -38.58
N LEU A 255 22.30 -4.36 -39.20
CA LEU A 255 21.08 -5.12 -39.52
C LEU A 255 20.51 -4.83 -40.92
N ARG A 256 21.37 -4.43 -41.86
CA ARG A 256 21.11 -4.54 -43.30
C ARG A 256 22.19 -5.38 -43.95
N PHE A 257 22.07 -6.71 -43.88
CA PHE A 257 22.58 -7.66 -44.88
C PHE A 257 22.19 -9.07 -44.45
N ALA A 258 21.03 -9.55 -44.90
CA ALA A 258 20.78 -10.98 -45.03
C ALA A 258 19.54 -11.27 -45.90
N MET A 259 19.36 -10.54 -47.01
CA MET A 259 18.55 -11.03 -48.14
C MET A 259 19.05 -10.36 -49.42
N ASP A 260 20.18 -10.83 -49.95
CA ASP A 260 20.32 -10.97 -51.41
C ASP A 260 21.41 -12.00 -51.74
N ASP A 261 20.98 -13.13 -52.30
CA ASP A 261 21.62 -13.86 -53.41
C ASP A 261 20.87 -15.21 -53.61
N THR A 262 19.84 -15.11 -54.45
CA THR A 262 19.37 -16.07 -55.48
C THR A 262 19.01 -17.52 -55.14
N ILE A 263 17.72 -17.86 -55.34
CA ILE A 263 17.30 -18.90 -56.30
C ILE A 263 16.17 -18.31 -57.21
N PRO A 264 16.26 -18.44 -58.55
CA PRO A 264 15.32 -17.87 -59.53
C PRO A 264 14.25 -18.86 -60.06
N TYR A 265 13.28 -18.30 -60.80
CA TYR A 265 12.17 -18.90 -61.59
C TYR A 265 10.95 -19.41 -60.82
N GLY A 266 9.70 -19.05 -61.14
CA GLY A 266 9.18 -18.17 -62.18
C GLY A 266 7.66 -18.30 -62.23
N LEU A 267 6.94 -17.20 -62.48
CA LEU A 267 5.59 -17.20 -63.04
C LEU A 267 5.44 -15.88 -63.80
N GLY A 268 5.04 -16.01 -65.06
CA GLY A 268 5.03 -14.93 -66.04
C GLY A 268 3.78 -14.05 -66.00
N GLU A 269 4.00 -12.90 -66.63
CA GLU A 269 3.13 -12.16 -67.56
C GLU A 269 1.88 -11.41 -67.08
N SER A 270 1.78 -10.22 -67.69
CA SER A 270 0.63 -9.30 -67.89
C SER A 270 0.15 -8.51 -66.65
N ASP A 271 -0.14 -7.21 -66.72
CA ASP A 271 -0.15 -6.21 -67.79
C ASP A 271 -0.28 -4.82 -67.11
N SER A 272 0.28 -3.79 -67.75
CA SER A 272 -0.13 -2.37 -67.82
C SER A 272 -0.80 -1.68 -66.62
N ASP A 273 -0.31 -0.52 -66.20
CA ASP A 273 -0.79 0.76 -66.75
C ASP A 273 0.04 1.95 -66.21
N ASP A 274 0.24 2.92 -67.10
CA ASP A 274 1.08 4.11 -66.98
C ASP A 274 0.43 5.22 -66.13
N GLY A 275 1.22 6.21 -65.70
CA GLY A 275 0.68 7.48 -65.20
C GLY A 275 1.69 8.37 -64.49
N ASP A 276 2.45 9.11 -65.30
CA ASP A 276 3.44 10.16 -65.00
C ASP A 276 2.97 11.36 -64.13
N ASP A 277 3.99 12.17 -63.79
CA ASP A 277 4.04 13.63 -63.54
C ASP A 277 4.48 14.00 -62.09
N GLN A 278 5.77 14.33 -61.82
CA GLN A 278 6.49 15.61 -62.05
C GLN A 278 5.75 16.83 -61.46
N GLU A 279 6.33 17.83 -60.77
CA GLU A 279 7.68 18.23 -60.33
C GLU A 279 7.49 19.58 -59.56
N ILE A 280 8.59 20.21 -59.06
CA ILE A 280 8.77 21.65 -58.70
C ILE A 280 8.56 22.01 -57.20
N LEU A 281 9.64 22.11 -56.39
CA LEU A 281 10.63 23.22 -56.16
C LEU A 281 10.09 24.33 -55.23
N GLU A 282 10.67 24.46 -54.02
CA GLU A 282 11.55 25.59 -53.57
C GLU A 282 10.71 26.76 -52.99
N GLU A 283 11.09 27.55 -51.98
CA GLU A 283 12.39 28.00 -51.49
C GLU A 283 12.20 28.81 -50.18
N SER A 284 13.21 28.80 -49.29
CA SER A 284 13.74 29.91 -48.45
C SER A 284 12.81 30.70 -47.49
N SER A 285 13.24 31.41 -46.43
CA SER A 285 14.52 32.05 -46.10
C SER A 285 14.60 32.42 -44.61
N ASP A 286 15.79 32.25 -44.02
CA ASP A 286 16.59 33.19 -43.19
C ASP A 286 15.96 34.10 -42.11
N ASP A 287 16.52 34.05 -40.89
CA ASP A 287 17.58 34.98 -40.37
C ASP A 287 17.79 34.70 -38.86
N SER A 288 18.97 34.24 -38.38
CA SER A 288 20.17 34.99 -37.95
C SER A 288 19.91 35.92 -36.71
N ASN A 289 20.69 36.05 -35.62
CA ASN A 289 22.12 35.91 -35.29
C ASN A 289 22.33 35.93 -33.73
N VAL A 290 23.22 35.08 -33.16
CA VAL A 290 24.55 35.34 -32.50
C VAL A 290 24.52 36.12 -31.13
N ILE A 291 24.75 35.53 -29.93
CA ILE A 291 26.03 35.17 -29.17
C ILE A 291 26.95 36.40 -28.94
N PRO A 292 27.68 36.66 -27.80
CA PRO A 292 28.35 35.76 -26.80
C PRO A 292 28.16 36.11 -25.29
N ALA A 293 28.38 35.17 -24.34
CA ALA A 293 29.61 34.86 -23.55
C ALA A 293 30.04 36.01 -22.60
N ASP A 294 30.45 35.87 -21.33
CA ASP A 294 31.14 34.81 -20.57
C ASP A 294 31.10 35.15 -19.05
N GLU A 295 31.44 34.15 -18.21
CA GLU A 295 32.13 34.25 -16.88
C GLU A 295 31.45 34.98 -15.69
N ASP A 296 31.60 34.64 -14.41
CA ASP A 296 32.06 33.49 -13.61
C ASP A 296 31.81 33.88 -12.11
N LEU A 297 31.90 32.92 -11.19
CA LEU A 297 32.19 33.08 -9.73
C LEU A 297 31.10 33.39 -8.65
N SER A 298 30.84 32.34 -7.86
CA SER A 298 30.94 32.21 -6.38
C SER A 298 29.95 32.87 -5.39
N LEU A 299 29.18 31.98 -4.73
CA LEU A 299 28.92 31.81 -3.28
C LEU A 299 28.90 33.03 -2.32
N SER A 300 27.77 33.25 -1.63
CA SER A 300 27.63 33.00 -0.17
C SER A 300 26.23 33.37 0.37
N ASP A 301 25.73 32.56 1.30
CA ASP A 301 24.50 32.78 2.08
C ASP A 301 24.72 33.88 3.14
N GLU A 302 23.91 34.95 3.10
CA GLU A 302 23.61 35.79 4.27
C GLU A 302 22.25 36.50 4.08
N ASP A 303 21.38 36.32 5.07
CA ASP A 303 20.32 37.22 5.53
C ASP A 303 19.00 37.39 4.74
N ILE A 304 18.07 36.50 5.07
CA ILE A 304 16.76 36.79 5.73
C ILE A 304 16.07 38.13 5.39
N ALA A 305 14.91 37.97 4.76
CA ALA A 305 13.68 38.76 4.86
C ALA A 305 13.66 40.20 4.31
N GLU A 306 12.95 40.36 3.20
CA GLU A 306 11.77 41.24 3.15
C GLU A 306 10.86 40.86 1.98
N ILE A 307 9.57 40.75 2.31
CA ILE A 307 8.43 40.49 1.43
C ILE A 307 8.01 41.85 0.84
N ASP A 308 7.89 42.02 -0.48
CA ASP A 308 6.58 41.97 -1.15
C ASP A 308 6.61 42.36 -2.65
N SER A 309 5.60 41.84 -3.35
CA SER A 309 4.94 42.34 -4.56
C SER A 309 5.54 42.08 -5.97
N GLU A 310 4.81 41.20 -6.66
CA GLU A 310 4.42 41.31 -8.07
C GLU A 310 5.45 41.00 -9.17
N THR A 311 5.48 39.74 -9.62
CA THR A 311 4.67 39.28 -10.77
C THR A 311 4.89 37.80 -11.04
N GLU A 312 3.78 37.07 -11.13
CA GLU A 312 3.73 35.68 -11.59
C GLU A 312 4.09 35.62 -13.07
N GLU A 313 5.27 35.09 -13.39
CA GLU A 313 5.47 34.24 -14.55
C GLU A 313 5.95 32.87 -14.05
N VAL A 314 5.03 32.13 -13.44
CA VAL A 314 5.22 30.68 -13.27
C VAL A 314 5.13 30.08 -14.67
N LYS A 315 6.28 29.92 -15.32
CA LYS A 315 6.43 28.95 -16.41
C LYS A 315 5.97 27.61 -15.86
N GLU A 316 4.76 27.17 -16.24
CA GLU A 316 4.27 25.81 -16.00
C GLU A 316 5.24 24.81 -16.64
N GLN A 317 6.30 24.43 -15.93
CA GLN A 317 7.00 23.19 -16.20
C GLN A 317 5.98 22.07 -15.96
N LYS A 318 5.43 21.50 -17.03
CA LYS A 318 4.55 20.32 -16.96
C LYS A 318 5.29 19.22 -16.21
N ILE A 319 4.97 19.05 -14.93
CA ILE A 319 5.57 18.03 -14.07
C ILE A 319 5.26 16.66 -14.68
N ALA A 320 6.32 15.93 -15.08
CA ALA A 320 6.19 14.58 -15.60
C ALA A 320 5.65 13.64 -14.52
N HIS A 321 4.87 12.64 -14.93
CA HIS A 321 4.12 11.76 -14.03
C HIS A 321 5.13 10.79 -13.45
N PRO A 322 5.10 10.47 -12.15
CA PRO A 322 6.17 9.69 -11.52
C PRO A 322 6.22 8.21 -11.94
N GLY A 323 5.19 7.74 -12.63
CA GLY A 323 4.98 6.33 -12.99
C GLY A 323 4.10 5.62 -11.96
N PHE A 324 3.92 4.31 -12.13
CA PHE A 324 3.15 3.52 -11.18
C PHE A 324 3.63 2.06 -11.12
N THR A 325 3.26 1.42 -10.02
CA THR A 325 3.38 -0.01 -9.80
C THR A 325 2.01 -0.59 -9.49
N MET A 326 1.83 -1.89 -9.73
CA MET A 326 0.57 -2.59 -9.48
C MET A 326 0.80 -3.64 -8.40
N CYS A 327 -0.21 -3.99 -7.64
CA CYS A 327 -0.14 -5.09 -6.68
C CYS A 327 -1.47 -5.83 -6.64
N TRP A 328 -1.44 -7.16 -6.59
CA TRP A 328 -2.65 -7.97 -6.39
C TRP A 328 -2.40 -9.17 -5.49
N ASP A 329 -3.46 -9.64 -4.83
CA ASP A 329 -3.44 -10.83 -3.99
C ASP A 329 -4.79 -11.57 -4.05
N ASN A 330 -4.75 -12.85 -3.68
CA ASN A 330 -5.91 -13.72 -3.63
C ASN A 330 -6.81 -13.36 -2.45
N VAL A 331 -8.12 -13.25 -2.69
CA VAL A 331 -9.12 -12.95 -1.68
C VAL A 331 -10.17 -14.07 -1.59
N GLY A 332 -9.87 -15.04 -0.73
CA GLY A 332 -10.74 -16.18 -0.47
C GLY A 332 -11.82 -15.92 0.58
N LYS A 333 -13.07 -16.31 0.30
CA LYS A 333 -14.20 -16.24 1.24
C LYS A 333 -14.93 -17.58 1.34
N LYS A 334 -14.87 -18.20 2.52
CA LYS A 334 -15.71 -19.37 2.85
C LYS A 334 -17.15 -18.91 3.12
N VAL A 335 -18.08 -19.46 2.36
CA VAL A 335 -19.52 -19.26 2.49
C VAL A 335 -20.10 -20.51 3.12
N THR A 336 -20.55 -20.40 4.37
CA THR A 336 -21.21 -21.50 5.06
C THR A 336 -22.72 -21.37 4.97
N THR A 337 -23.39 -22.38 4.43
CA THR A 337 -24.84 -22.45 4.39
C THR A 337 -25.36 -22.78 5.79
N ARG A 338 -26.37 -22.05 6.27
CA ARG A 338 -26.98 -22.32 7.59
C ARG A 338 -27.62 -23.71 7.64
N ASN A 339 -28.33 -24.08 6.56
CA ASN A 339 -28.95 -25.38 6.37
C ASN A 339 -28.44 -25.96 5.04
N PRO A 340 -27.44 -26.86 5.05
CA PRO A 340 -26.93 -27.47 3.83
C PRO A 340 -27.98 -28.40 3.20
N SER A 341 -28.23 -28.22 1.90
CA SER A 341 -29.01 -29.14 1.05
C SER A 341 -28.16 -29.55 -0.16
N GLU A 342 -28.61 -30.49 -0.99
CA GLU A 342 -27.92 -30.83 -2.24
C GLU A 342 -27.71 -29.60 -3.13
N ASP A 343 -28.70 -28.72 -3.21
CA ASP A 343 -28.65 -27.48 -4.00
C ASP A 343 -27.91 -26.32 -3.31
N LYS A 344 -27.69 -26.40 -1.99
CA LYS A 344 -27.12 -25.30 -1.17
C LYS A 344 -25.96 -25.79 -0.33
N LYS A 345 -24.85 -26.10 -1.00
CA LYS A 345 -23.60 -26.54 -0.36
C LYS A 345 -22.76 -25.35 0.09
N ASN A 346 -21.85 -25.61 1.04
CA ASN A 346 -20.82 -24.64 1.40
C ASN A 346 -19.97 -24.37 0.16
N MET A 347 -19.67 -23.09 -0.09
CA MET A 347 -18.88 -22.65 -1.23
C MET A 347 -17.63 -21.92 -0.75
N TYR A 348 -16.56 -22.01 -1.52
CA TYR A 348 -15.38 -21.17 -1.33
C TYR A 348 -15.27 -20.24 -2.53
N LEU A 349 -15.51 -18.94 -2.31
CA LEU A 349 -15.28 -17.93 -3.33
C LEU A 349 -13.78 -17.65 -3.37
N ASN A 350 -13.13 -17.93 -4.49
CA ASN A 350 -11.75 -17.57 -4.72
C ASN A 350 -11.70 -16.44 -5.76
N MET A 351 -11.25 -15.28 -5.34
CA MET A 351 -11.28 -14.04 -6.12
C MET A 351 -9.92 -13.35 -6.01
N VAL A 352 -9.74 -12.22 -6.69
CA VAL A 352 -8.55 -11.38 -6.60
C VAL A 352 -8.92 -9.94 -6.27
N LEU A 353 -8.12 -9.29 -5.44
CA LEU A 353 -8.18 -7.85 -5.19
C LEU A 353 -6.83 -7.23 -5.60
N GLY A 354 -6.88 -6.09 -6.29
CA GLY A 354 -5.67 -5.38 -6.70
C GLY A 354 -5.79 -3.87 -6.59
N TYR A 355 -4.63 -3.20 -6.60
CA TYR A 355 -4.53 -1.75 -6.63
C TYR A 355 -3.33 -1.29 -7.47
N ILE A 356 -3.38 -0.04 -7.92
CA ILE A 356 -2.24 0.69 -8.47
C ILE A 356 -1.68 1.62 -7.38
N GLY A 357 -0.38 1.59 -7.17
CA GLY A 357 0.34 2.57 -6.39
C GLY A 357 1.07 3.53 -7.31
N VAL A 358 0.71 4.82 -7.28
CA VAL A 358 1.50 5.85 -7.96
C VAL A 358 2.86 5.93 -7.28
N ASN A 359 3.92 5.95 -8.10
CA ASN A 359 5.29 5.99 -7.62
C ASN A 359 5.54 7.27 -6.82
N ARG A 360 6.24 7.16 -5.68
CA ARG A 360 6.70 8.33 -4.92
C ARG A 360 8.05 8.80 -5.41
N VAL A 361 8.90 7.87 -5.81
CA VAL A 361 10.16 8.17 -6.49
C VAL A 361 9.90 8.12 -7.99
N GLN A 362 10.06 9.26 -8.67
CA GLN A 362 9.82 9.38 -10.10
C GLN A 362 10.84 8.57 -10.90
N THR A 363 10.37 7.74 -11.82
CA THR A 363 11.23 6.87 -12.65
C THR A 363 10.94 6.98 -14.15
N THR A 364 9.96 7.77 -14.57
CA THR A 364 9.53 7.91 -15.97
C THR A 364 10.53 8.59 -16.89
N HIS A 365 11.50 9.32 -16.34
CA HIS A 365 12.61 9.91 -17.10
C HIS A 365 13.70 8.89 -17.46
N LEU A 366 13.63 7.67 -16.92
CA LEU A 366 14.62 6.62 -17.13
C LEU A 366 14.16 5.64 -18.21
N ASP A 367 15.13 4.96 -18.83
CA ASP A 367 14.83 3.93 -19.82
C ASP A 367 14.11 2.73 -19.19
N TRP A 368 13.03 2.31 -19.84
CA TRP A 368 12.15 1.23 -19.45
C TRP A 368 12.15 0.07 -20.45
N GLU A 369 12.78 0.23 -21.62
CA GLU A 369 12.78 -0.79 -22.67
C GLU A 369 13.75 -1.94 -22.34
N ILE A 370 13.27 -3.17 -22.49
CA ILE A 370 14.10 -4.36 -22.31
C ILE A 370 14.88 -4.60 -23.60
N ASN A 371 16.10 -4.07 -23.70
CA ASN A 371 16.96 -4.16 -24.88
C ASN A 371 18.18 -5.11 -24.70
N CYS A 372 18.97 -5.26 -25.76
CA CYS A 372 20.12 -6.17 -25.82
C CYS A 372 21.35 -5.69 -25.02
N GLU A 373 21.41 -4.42 -24.60
CA GLU A 373 22.52 -3.85 -23.82
C GLU A 373 22.51 -4.31 -22.35
N LEU A 374 21.37 -4.85 -21.89
CA LEU A 374 21.21 -5.38 -20.54
C LEU A 374 22.14 -6.57 -20.27
N LYS A 375 22.82 -6.54 -19.11
CA LYS A 375 23.75 -7.61 -18.71
C LYS A 375 23.01 -8.95 -18.59
N LYS A 376 23.65 -10.00 -19.12
CA LYS A 376 23.23 -11.39 -18.89
C LYS A 376 23.49 -11.75 -17.42
N ALA A 377 22.54 -12.41 -16.78
CA ALA A 377 22.63 -12.85 -15.40
C ALA A 377 23.88 -13.70 -15.14
N VAL A 378 24.26 -14.57 -16.08
CA VAL A 378 25.47 -15.41 -16.00
C VAL A 378 26.77 -14.62 -15.97
N ASN A 379 26.77 -13.40 -16.53
CA ASN A 379 27.93 -12.51 -16.58
C ASN A 379 28.06 -11.64 -15.31
N LEU A 380 27.05 -11.64 -14.44
CA LEU A 380 27.11 -10.90 -13.18
C LEU A 380 28.01 -11.61 -12.16
N SER A 381 28.77 -10.81 -11.40
CA SER A 381 29.67 -11.33 -10.36
C SER A 381 28.87 -12.08 -9.28
N PRO A 382 29.30 -13.28 -8.84
CA PRO A 382 28.69 -13.95 -7.69
C PRO A 382 28.71 -13.13 -6.40
N GLY A 383 29.57 -12.11 -6.31
CA GLY A 383 29.66 -11.19 -5.18
C GLY A 383 28.37 -10.42 -4.90
N ILE A 384 27.45 -10.29 -5.87
CA ILE A 384 26.16 -9.61 -5.65
C ILE A 384 25.23 -10.38 -4.70
N PHE A 385 25.45 -11.68 -4.50
CA PHE A 385 24.61 -12.56 -3.68
C PHE A 385 25.07 -12.68 -2.23
N VAL A 386 26.21 -12.10 -1.88
CA VAL A 386 26.82 -12.23 -0.55
C VAL A 386 27.10 -10.84 0.03
N PRO A 387 26.89 -10.62 1.34
CA PRO A 387 27.25 -9.38 1.99
C PRO A 387 28.76 -9.14 1.90
N ASN A 388 29.16 -7.90 1.62
CA ASN A 388 30.54 -7.46 1.70
C ASN A 388 30.84 -6.77 3.05
N ALA A 389 32.08 -6.29 3.24
CA ALA A 389 32.47 -5.60 4.47
C ALA A 389 31.62 -4.34 4.74
N LYS A 390 31.27 -3.60 3.69
CA LYS A 390 30.45 -2.38 3.80
C LYS A 390 29.00 -2.70 4.20
N ASP A 391 28.43 -3.77 3.64
CA ASP A 391 27.10 -4.25 3.99
C ASP A 391 27.02 -4.58 5.51
N THR A 392 28.07 -5.22 6.05
CA THR A 392 28.17 -5.55 7.48
C THR A 392 28.35 -4.30 8.36
N GLU A 393 29.22 -3.37 7.95
CA GLU A 393 29.41 -2.08 8.65
C GLU A 393 28.10 -1.28 8.71
N ASN A 394 27.37 -1.21 7.61
CA ASN A 394 26.08 -0.52 7.53
C ASN A 394 25.04 -1.19 8.46
N LEU A 395 24.99 -2.52 8.51
CA LEU A 395 24.11 -3.25 9.44
C LEU A 395 24.48 -2.95 10.91
N GLU A 396 25.76 -2.89 11.23
CA GLU A 396 26.23 -2.55 12.58
C GLU A 396 25.80 -1.14 12.97
N ASN A 397 25.99 -0.16 12.08
CA ASN A 397 25.60 1.24 12.32
C ASN A 397 24.09 1.39 12.53
N ARG A 398 23.27 0.72 11.71
CA ARG A 398 21.81 0.70 11.92
C ARG A 398 21.44 0.03 13.23
N THR A 399 22.13 -1.05 13.60
CA THR A 399 21.90 -1.74 14.88
C THR A 399 22.16 -0.82 16.06
N LYS A 400 23.23 -0.01 16.03
CA LYS A 400 23.52 1.00 17.07
C LYS A 400 22.37 2.00 17.23
N VAL A 401 21.83 2.51 16.12
CA VAL A 401 20.66 3.41 16.14
C VAL A 401 19.43 2.73 16.73
N ILE A 402 19.14 1.48 16.35
CA ILE A 402 18.01 0.72 16.89
C ILE A 402 18.15 0.48 18.40
N VAL A 403 19.35 0.11 18.87
CA VAL A 403 19.63 -0.05 20.30
C VAL A 403 19.42 1.27 21.05
N SER A 404 19.89 2.39 20.50
CA SER A 404 19.66 3.73 21.05
C SER A 404 18.15 4.01 21.20
N LYS A 405 17.36 3.79 20.14
CA LYS A 405 15.88 3.92 20.17
C LYS A 405 15.23 3.03 21.24
N ILE A 406 15.71 1.79 21.44
CA ILE A 406 15.18 0.88 22.47
C ILE A 406 15.49 1.40 23.87
N ILE A 407 16.74 1.81 24.10
CA ILE A 407 17.22 2.31 25.39
C ILE A 407 16.42 3.55 25.79
N THR A 408 16.30 4.56 24.93
CA THR A 408 15.58 5.79 25.27
C THR A 408 14.07 5.59 25.37
N ARG A 409 13.48 4.66 24.59
CA ARG A 409 12.06 4.33 24.73
C ARG A 409 11.72 3.69 26.08
N HIS A 410 12.59 2.82 26.59
CA HIS A 410 12.27 1.98 27.75
C HIS A 410 12.91 2.45 29.06
N LEU A 411 14.03 3.17 28.99
CA LEU A 411 14.75 3.67 30.17
C LEU A 411 14.58 5.17 30.29
N ARG A 412 13.75 5.59 31.26
CA ARG A 412 13.38 7.01 31.46
C ARG A 412 14.57 7.94 31.67
N TRP A 413 15.63 7.47 32.33
CA TRP A 413 16.84 8.26 32.56
C TRP A 413 17.50 8.61 31.22
N PHE A 414 17.75 7.62 30.36
CA PHE A 414 18.32 7.83 29.04
C PHE A 414 17.42 8.71 28.16
N ASN A 415 16.10 8.52 28.22
CA ASN A 415 15.17 9.41 27.50
C ASN A 415 15.30 10.87 27.93
N ARG A 416 15.44 11.12 29.24
CA ARG A 416 15.49 12.48 29.80
C ARG A 416 16.79 13.20 29.48
N HIS A 417 17.90 12.48 29.42
CA HIS A 417 19.24 13.07 29.33
C HIS A 417 19.90 12.90 27.96
N LEU A 418 19.47 11.95 27.14
CA LEU A 418 20.07 11.59 25.85
C LEU A 418 18.99 11.33 24.77
N GLY A 419 17.74 11.70 25.02
CA GLY A 419 16.63 11.51 24.08
C GLY A 419 16.76 12.38 22.84
N ASP A 420 17.29 13.59 23.00
CA ASP A 420 17.67 14.54 21.96
C ASP A 420 18.80 14.01 21.04
N CYS A 421 19.73 13.24 21.60
CA CYS A 421 20.79 12.56 20.82
C CYS A 421 20.30 11.30 20.07
N THR A 422 19.06 10.85 20.30
CA THR A 422 18.55 9.63 19.66
C THR A 422 18.02 9.94 18.27
N THR A 423 18.63 9.35 17.24
CA THR A 423 18.14 9.44 15.86
C THR A 423 16.75 8.77 15.73
N PRO A 424 15.66 9.52 15.50
CA PRO A 424 14.32 8.94 15.42
C PRO A 424 14.08 8.21 14.09
N HIS A 425 14.64 8.73 13.00
CA HIS A 425 14.51 8.22 11.63
C HIS A 425 15.88 8.14 10.97
N ILE A 426 16.16 7.02 10.29
CA ILE A 426 17.40 6.85 9.52
C ILE A 426 17.14 7.42 8.13
N LEU A 427 17.77 8.55 7.83
CA LEU A 427 17.62 9.25 6.56
C LEU A 427 18.39 8.56 5.43
N HIS A 428 17.84 8.61 4.23
CA HIS A 428 18.40 8.16 2.96
C HIS A 428 17.95 9.11 1.84
N GLU A 429 18.47 8.91 0.63
CA GLU A 429 18.24 9.78 -0.54
C GLU A 429 16.77 10.15 -0.73
N TYR A 430 15.88 9.15 -0.82
CA TYR A 430 14.45 9.34 -1.03
C TYR A 430 13.60 9.47 0.24
N SER A 431 14.17 9.91 1.37
CA SER A 431 13.43 10.00 2.64
C SER A 431 12.28 11.00 2.59
N LYS A 432 12.40 12.07 1.80
CA LYS A 432 11.34 13.09 1.64
C LYS A 432 10.12 12.48 0.97
N GLU A 433 10.32 11.91 -0.23
CA GLU A 433 9.32 11.21 -1.04
C GLU A 433 8.73 10.03 -0.27
N SER A 434 9.55 9.27 0.43
CA SER A 434 9.11 8.12 1.25
C SER A 434 8.23 8.51 2.42
N SER A 435 8.29 9.77 2.87
CA SER A 435 7.44 10.30 3.93
C SER A 435 6.07 10.76 3.41
N GLU A 436 5.92 10.98 2.11
CA GLU A 436 4.66 11.45 1.52
C GLU A 436 3.59 10.36 1.55
N ARG A 437 2.33 10.79 1.65
CA ARG A 437 1.20 9.85 1.61
C ARG A 437 1.10 9.25 0.20
N SER A 438 1.07 7.93 0.10
CA SER A 438 0.94 7.24 -1.18
C SER A 438 -0.46 7.40 -1.77
N ILE A 439 -0.49 7.60 -3.08
CA ILE A 439 -1.73 7.59 -3.87
C ILE A 439 -1.96 6.15 -4.33
N LEU A 440 -2.97 5.51 -3.73
CA LEU A 440 -3.45 4.18 -4.08
C LEU A 440 -4.72 4.33 -4.91
N ILE A 441 -4.87 3.52 -5.96
CA ILE A 441 -6.05 3.46 -6.80
C ILE A 441 -6.57 2.02 -6.74
N ASN A 442 -7.76 1.84 -6.19
CA ASN A 442 -8.37 0.52 -6.03
C ASN A 442 -8.83 0.01 -7.40
N LEU A 443 -8.43 -1.22 -7.78
CA LEU A 443 -8.88 -1.87 -9.02
C LEU A 443 -10.10 -2.78 -8.80
N GLY A 444 -10.64 -2.80 -7.59
CA GLY A 444 -11.80 -3.61 -7.26
C GLY A 444 -11.47 -5.10 -7.22
N VAL A 445 -12.52 -5.91 -7.16
CA VAL A 445 -12.39 -7.37 -7.08
C VAL A 445 -12.61 -7.99 -8.45
N PHE A 446 -11.66 -8.82 -8.88
CA PHE A 446 -11.84 -9.72 -10.02
C PHE A 446 -12.44 -11.02 -9.52
N ASP A 447 -13.69 -11.31 -9.91
CA ASP A 447 -14.41 -12.55 -9.59
C ASP A 447 -13.92 -13.70 -10.51
N VAL A 448 -12.65 -14.04 -10.34
CA VAL A 448 -11.90 -15.00 -11.15
C VAL A 448 -11.06 -15.86 -10.21
N ASP A 449 -11.01 -17.17 -10.45
CA ASP A 449 -10.20 -18.07 -9.65
C ASP A 449 -8.71 -18.00 -10.05
N PRO A 450 -7.85 -17.39 -9.21
CA PRO A 450 -6.42 -17.24 -9.51
C PRO A 450 -5.67 -18.58 -9.52
N SER A 451 -6.27 -19.68 -9.04
CA SER A 451 -5.62 -20.98 -9.03
C SER A 451 -5.55 -21.65 -10.40
N SER A 452 -6.37 -21.21 -11.35
CA SER A 452 -6.39 -21.72 -12.73
C SER A 452 -5.52 -20.87 -13.65
N THR A 453 -4.92 -21.48 -14.68
CA THR A 453 -4.14 -20.76 -15.71
C THR A 453 -5.00 -19.74 -16.45
N GLN A 454 -6.22 -20.12 -16.85
CA GLN A 454 -7.16 -19.20 -17.50
C GLN A 454 -7.53 -18.03 -16.58
N GLY A 455 -7.72 -18.31 -15.28
CA GLY A 455 -8.00 -17.26 -14.32
C GLY A 455 -6.83 -16.28 -14.15
N ALA A 456 -5.60 -16.79 -14.11
CA ALA A 456 -4.39 -15.96 -14.11
C ALA A 456 -4.27 -15.10 -15.37
N ILE A 457 -4.58 -15.64 -16.55
CA ILE A 457 -4.65 -14.89 -17.82
C ILE A 457 -5.67 -13.76 -17.70
N THR A 458 -6.91 -14.07 -17.27
CA THR A 458 -7.96 -13.06 -17.15
C THR A 458 -7.65 -11.98 -16.11
N ILE A 459 -6.94 -12.31 -15.02
CA ILE A 459 -6.44 -11.29 -14.08
C ILE A 459 -5.50 -10.32 -14.82
N TYR A 460 -4.56 -10.83 -15.60
CA TYR A 460 -3.61 -10.01 -16.35
C TYR A 460 -4.27 -9.21 -17.47
N GLU A 461 -5.26 -9.77 -18.17
CA GLU A 461 -6.08 -9.02 -19.14
C GLU A 461 -6.81 -7.83 -18.48
N ASN A 462 -7.31 -8.01 -17.25
CA ASN A 462 -7.93 -6.92 -16.49
C ASN A 462 -6.91 -5.87 -16.05
N LEU A 463 -5.71 -6.27 -15.62
CA LEU A 463 -4.63 -5.35 -15.24
C LEU A 463 -4.08 -4.58 -16.45
N GLN A 464 -3.95 -5.23 -17.62
CA GLN A 464 -3.38 -4.66 -18.83
C GLN A 464 -4.18 -3.46 -19.37
N ARG A 465 -5.48 -3.36 -19.05
CA ARG A 465 -6.32 -2.20 -19.43
C ARG A 465 -5.75 -0.86 -18.97
N TYR A 466 -5.04 -0.88 -17.85
CA TYR A 466 -4.41 0.30 -17.23
C TYR A 466 -2.96 0.54 -17.68
N ILE A 467 -2.40 -0.33 -18.52
CA ILE A 467 -1.05 -0.16 -19.05
C ILE A 467 -1.07 0.86 -20.20
N PRO A 468 -0.26 1.94 -20.12
CA PRO A 468 -0.09 2.91 -21.21
C PRO A 468 0.43 2.28 -22.50
N SER A 469 -0.06 2.75 -23.65
CA SER A 469 0.56 2.48 -24.95
C SER A 469 1.51 3.62 -25.30
N VAL A 470 2.81 3.33 -25.36
CA VAL A 470 3.87 4.30 -25.66
C VAL A 470 4.59 3.83 -26.92
N ARG A 471 4.52 4.61 -28.01
CA ARG A 471 5.10 4.25 -29.32
C ARG A 471 4.64 2.87 -29.81
N GLU A 472 3.34 2.61 -29.69
CA GLU A 472 2.69 1.33 -30.04
C GLU A 472 3.16 0.11 -29.22
N LYS A 473 4.01 0.31 -28.22
CA LYS A 473 4.48 -0.71 -27.29
C LYS A 473 3.86 -0.51 -25.90
N PRO A 474 3.61 -1.60 -25.15
CA PRO A 474 3.07 -1.49 -23.81
C PRO A 474 4.14 -0.99 -22.82
N TYR A 475 3.84 0.09 -22.10
CA TYR A 475 4.72 0.62 -21.05
C TYR A 475 4.90 -0.39 -19.91
N THR A 476 6.15 -0.72 -19.56
CA THR A 476 6.38 -1.78 -18.56
C THR A 476 6.23 -1.27 -17.12
N ALA A 477 5.26 -1.81 -16.40
CA ALA A 477 5.03 -1.59 -14.98
C ALA A 477 5.36 -2.84 -14.14
N ILE A 478 5.76 -2.64 -12.89
CA ILE A 478 6.03 -3.76 -11.97
C ILE A 478 4.74 -4.20 -11.29
N VAL A 479 4.52 -5.51 -11.26
CA VAL A 479 3.42 -6.15 -10.54
C VAL A 479 3.98 -6.83 -9.29
N PHE A 480 3.65 -6.29 -8.13
CA PHE A 480 3.93 -6.86 -6.82
C PHE A 480 2.83 -7.86 -6.43
N GLY A 481 3.16 -8.76 -5.51
CA GLY A 481 2.26 -9.77 -5.00
C GLY A 481 3.00 -10.75 -4.11
N ASP A 482 2.26 -11.65 -3.48
CA ASP A 482 2.90 -12.76 -2.79
C ASP A 482 3.63 -13.68 -3.79
N GLY A 483 4.51 -14.55 -3.29
CA GLY A 483 5.34 -15.38 -4.16
C GLY A 483 4.53 -16.34 -5.06
N LEU A 484 3.28 -16.65 -4.70
CA LEU A 484 2.38 -17.50 -5.49
C LEU A 484 1.64 -16.70 -6.58
N SER A 485 1.19 -15.48 -6.28
CA SER A 485 0.52 -14.58 -7.22
C SER A 485 1.49 -14.15 -8.33
N CYS A 486 2.73 -13.79 -7.97
CA CYS A 486 3.77 -13.50 -8.95
C CYS A 486 4.09 -14.72 -9.83
N GLU A 487 4.04 -15.94 -9.30
CA GLU A 487 4.28 -17.18 -10.05
C GLU A 487 3.17 -17.44 -11.07
N ARG A 488 1.91 -17.32 -10.65
CA ARG A 488 0.73 -17.42 -11.52
C ARG A 488 0.75 -16.38 -12.64
N GLY A 489 1.21 -15.17 -12.36
CA GLY A 489 1.42 -14.15 -13.38
C GLY A 489 2.44 -14.57 -14.44
N ASN A 490 3.53 -15.23 -14.05
CA ASN A 490 4.49 -15.77 -15.03
C ASN A 490 3.90 -16.92 -15.82
N ASP A 491 3.04 -17.73 -15.22
CA ASP A 491 2.32 -18.80 -15.91
C ASP A 491 1.37 -18.24 -16.98
N ALA A 492 0.70 -17.13 -16.68
CA ALA A 492 -0.13 -16.41 -17.65
C ALA A 492 0.71 -15.89 -18.84
N HIS A 493 1.83 -15.21 -18.60
CA HIS A 493 2.73 -14.79 -19.68
C HIS A 493 3.24 -15.98 -20.51
N ARG A 494 3.55 -17.11 -19.87
CA ARG A 494 3.97 -18.34 -20.58
C ARG A 494 2.86 -18.89 -21.46
N ALA A 495 1.64 -18.96 -20.94
CA ALA A 495 0.50 -19.46 -21.70
C ALA A 495 0.17 -18.58 -22.92
N ARG A 496 0.59 -17.31 -22.89
CA ARG A 496 0.34 -16.32 -23.93
C ARG A 496 1.58 -15.96 -24.76
N CYS A 497 2.72 -16.63 -24.60
CA CYS A 497 3.97 -16.23 -25.24
C CYS A 497 3.93 -16.23 -26.77
N ASN A 498 3.07 -17.05 -27.39
CA ASN A 498 2.94 -17.17 -28.83
C ASN A 498 1.89 -16.20 -29.44
N GLY A 499 1.43 -15.20 -28.69
CA GLY A 499 0.53 -14.16 -29.21
C GLY A 499 1.18 -13.35 -30.34
N LEU A 500 0.36 -12.89 -31.30
CA LEU A 500 0.83 -12.21 -32.51
C LEU A 500 1.30 -10.78 -32.24
N ASN A 501 0.84 -10.18 -31.15
CA ASN A 501 1.21 -8.84 -30.75
C ASN A 501 1.52 -8.76 -29.24
N PRO A 502 2.23 -7.70 -28.79
CA PRO A 502 2.59 -7.52 -27.37
C PRO A 502 1.42 -7.61 -26.40
N TRP A 503 0.23 -7.12 -26.79
CA TRP A 503 -0.96 -7.13 -25.95
C TRP A 503 -1.48 -8.54 -25.73
N GLU A 504 -1.58 -9.34 -26.80
CA GLU A 504 -1.96 -10.75 -26.71
C GLU A 504 -0.99 -11.57 -25.85
N ARG A 505 0.30 -11.21 -25.85
CA ARG A 505 1.35 -11.81 -25.01
C ARG A 505 1.36 -11.34 -23.56
N LEU A 506 0.40 -10.49 -23.19
CA LEU A 506 0.27 -9.87 -21.87
C LEU A 506 1.49 -9.02 -21.49
N GLU A 507 2.19 -8.41 -22.45
CA GLU A 507 3.34 -7.54 -22.17
C GLU A 507 2.94 -6.24 -21.45
N GLY A 508 3.94 -5.50 -20.96
CA GLY A 508 3.75 -4.29 -20.15
C GLY A 508 3.66 -4.53 -18.63
N MET A 509 3.73 -5.78 -18.19
CA MET A 509 3.69 -6.15 -16.77
C MET A 509 4.88 -7.05 -16.40
N LEU A 510 5.60 -6.69 -15.34
CA LEU A 510 6.74 -7.44 -14.83
C LEU A 510 6.53 -7.86 -13.36
N ASN A 511 6.39 -9.16 -13.10
CA ASN A 511 6.24 -9.70 -11.75
C ASN A 511 7.47 -9.50 -10.85
N GLN A 512 7.26 -9.01 -9.62
CA GLN A 512 8.27 -8.92 -8.57
C GLN A 512 8.78 -10.33 -8.22
N GLY A 513 9.98 -10.65 -8.69
CA GLY A 513 10.64 -11.93 -8.43
C GLY A 513 10.37 -13.03 -9.44
N ARG A 514 9.77 -12.72 -10.61
CA ARG A 514 9.59 -13.59 -11.79
C ARG A 514 9.85 -15.10 -11.54
N ASN A 515 9.02 -15.72 -10.70
CA ASN A 515 9.06 -17.14 -10.32
C ASN A 515 8.53 -18.05 -11.42
N TYR A 516 9.42 -18.87 -11.97
CA TYR A 516 9.05 -20.08 -12.71
C TYR A 516 9.44 -21.30 -11.87
N SER A 517 8.47 -21.95 -11.24
CA SER A 517 8.65 -23.31 -10.74
C SER A 517 8.30 -24.30 -11.85
N HIS A 518 9.17 -25.30 -11.97
CA HIS A 518 9.05 -26.60 -12.64
C HIS A 518 8.78 -26.69 -14.16
N GLY A 519 9.53 -27.65 -14.74
CA GLY A 519 9.25 -28.36 -15.99
C GLY A 519 9.57 -27.60 -17.27
N GLU A 520 10.76 -27.81 -17.83
CA GLU A 520 10.83 -27.94 -19.29
C GLU A 520 10.19 -29.30 -19.61
N LEU A 521 8.86 -29.34 -19.70
CA LEU A 521 8.14 -30.49 -20.24
C LEU A 521 7.67 -30.08 -21.62
N PHE A 522 8.26 -30.71 -22.63
CA PHE A 522 7.74 -30.66 -23.98
C PHE A 522 6.49 -31.52 -24.03
N HIS A 523 5.40 -31.05 -24.66
CA HIS A 523 4.34 -31.98 -25.04
C HIS A 523 4.96 -33.00 -26.01
N TYR A 524 4.73 -34.29 -25.79
CA TYR A 524 5.25 -35.36 -26.66
C TYR A 524 4.96 -35.06 -28.14
N THR A 525 3.75 -34.57 -28.42
CA THR A 525 3.31 -34.13 -29.75
C THR A 525 4.08 -32.94 -30.32
N CYS A 526 4.48 -31.98 -29.49
CA CYS A 526 5.24 -30.79 -29.93
C CYS A 526 6.70 -31.10 -30.28
N VAL A 527 7.23 -32.25 -29.88
CA VAL A 527 8.59 -32.70 -30.20
C VAL A 527 8.61 -34.01 -30.99
N GLY A 528 7.47 -34.41 -31.56
CA GLY A 528 7.36 -35.59 -32.42
C GLY A 528 7.64 -36.92 -31.71
N LEU A 529 7.45 -36.98 -30.39
CA LEU A 529 7.61 -38.20 -29.60
C LEU A 529 6.26 -38.86 -29.34
N ASP A 530 6.26 -40.19 -29.37
CA ASP A 530 5.15 -41.02 -28.95
C ASP A 530 5.27 -41.30 -27.43
N PRO A 531 4.24 -40.99 -26.62
CA PRO A 531 4.25 -41.29 -25.18
C PRO A 531 4.48 -42.77 -24.86
N ASP A 532 4.08 -43.68 -25.76
CA ASP A 532 4.20 -45.12 -25.58
C ASP A 532 5.57 -45.67 -26.03
N TYR A 533 6.40 -44.83 -26.67
CA TYR A 533 7.70 -45.22 -27.22
C TYR A 533 8.78 -44.16 -26.95
N LEU A 534 9.12 -43.99 -25.66
CA LEU A 534 10.18 -43.07 -25.24
C LEU A 534 11.57 -43.70 -25.41
N PRO A 535 12.46 -43.15 -26.25
CA PRO A 535 13.83 -43.61 -26.31
C PRO A 535 14.59 -43.14 -25.06
N ASN A 536 15.37 -44.03 -24.45
CA ASN A 536 16.13 -43.75 -23.22
C ASN A 536 17.11 -42.55 -23.33
N ASN A 537 17.45 -42.11 -24.55
CA ASN A 537 18.42 -41.06 -24.84
C ASN A 537 17.86 -39.98 -25.80
N TRP A 538 16.67 -39.43 -25.52
CA TRP A 538 16.14 -38.32 -26.30
C TRP A 538 16.78 -36.98 -25.90
N PHE A 539 17.20 -36.19 -26.89
CA PHE A 539 17.77 -34.85 -26.73
C PHE A 539 17.00 -33.85 -27.58
N CYS A 540 16.78 -32.63 -27.09
CA CYS A 540 15.96 -31.62 -27.78
C CYS A 540 16.65 -30.92 -28.98
N SER A 541 17.93 -31.22 -29.24
CA SER A 541 18.69 -30.76 -30.41
C SER A 541 20.02 -31.52 -30.53
N ASP A 542 20.65 -31.50 -31.71
CA ASP A 542 22.01 -32.02 -31.90
C ASP A 542 23.05 -31.27 -31.06
N ALA A 543 22.81 -29.99 -30.75
CA ALA A 543 23.64 -29.23 -29.81
C ALA A 543 23.53 -29.77 -28.37
N CYS A 544 22.36 -30.29 -27.96
CA CYS A 544 22.18 -30.95 -26.68
C CYS A 544 22.74 -32.38 -26.67
N LYS A 545 22.74 -33.07 -27.81
CA LYS A 545 23.41 -34.36 -28.00
C LYS A 545 24.94 -34.24 -27.89
N ASN A 546 25.50 -33.11 -28.32
CA ASN A 546 26.94 -32.81 -28.31
C ASN A 546 27.41 -32.01 -27.08
N HIS A 547 26.52 -31.74 -26.12
CA HIS A 547 26.92 -31.14 -24.86
C HIS A 547 27.71 -32.19 -24.08
N GLN A 548 29.05 -32.08 -24.06
CA GLN A 548 29.87 -32.94 -23.21
C GLN A 548 29.45 -32.72 -21.75
N ASP A 549 28.62 -33.64 -21.25
CA ASP A 549 28.43 -33.82 -19.83
C ASP A 549 29.81 -34.13 -19.25
N ILE A 550 30.29 -33.26 -18.36
CA ILE A 550 31.49 -33.55 -17.58
C ILE A 550 31.16 -34.78 -16.77
N TYR A 551 31.65 -35.94 -17.18
CA TYR A 551 31.38 -37.20 -16.52
C TYR A 551 31.85 -37.06 -15.06
N PRO A 552 30.93 -37.10 -14.08
CA PRO A 552 31.21 -36.69 -12.72
C PRO A 552 32.03 -37.74 -11.95
N TYR A 553 32.29 -38.89 -12.57
CA TYR A 553 33.00 -40.00 -11.99
C TYR A 553 34.39 -40.13 -12.61
N CYS A 554 35.35 -40.56 -11.81
CA CYS A 554 36.75 -40.74 -12.15
C CYS A 554 37.51 -39.45 -12.55
N THR A 555 38.80 -39.42 -12.28
CA THR A 555 39.67 -38.27 -12.62
C THR A 555 39.85 -38.06 -14.12
N CYS A 556 39.55 -39.08 -14.94
CA CYS A 556 39.62 -38.98 -16.39
C CYS A 556 38.43 -38.22 -17.01
N GLN A 557 37.32 -38.03 -16.28
CA GLN A 557 36.11 -37.35 -16.75
C GLN A 557 35.57 -37.88 -18.09
N GLN A 558 35.79 -39.16 -18.36
CA GLN A 558 35.29 -39.87 -19.55
C GLN A 558 34.45 -41.05 -19.09
N ASP A 559 33.25 -41.20 -19.66
CA ASP A 559 32.45 -42.41 -19.48
C ASP A 559 33.04 -43.53 -20.35
N LEU A 560 33.49 -44.60 -19.73
CA LEU A 560 34.14 -45.72 -20.41
C LEU A 560 33.18 -46.90 -20.65
N GLY A 561 31.88 -46.68 -20.42
CA GLY A 561 30.82 -47.66 -20.62
C GLY A 561 30.54 -48.51 -19.37
N ASN A 562 29.35 -49.13 -19.35
CA ASN A 562 28.86 -49.93 -18.20
C ASN A 562 29.71 -51.17 -17.90
N ASP A 563 30.50 -51.64 -18.88
CA ASP A 563 31.32 -52.85 -18.76
C ASP A 563 32.70 -52.56 -18.14
N GLU A 564 33.10 -51.29 -17.99
CA GLU A 564 34.37 -50.92 -17.37
C GLU A 564 34.24 -50.95 -15.84
N PRO A 565 34.97 -51.85 -15.14
CA PRO A 565 34.78 -52.01 -13.71
C PRO A 565 35.35 -50.82 -12.94
N MET A 566 34.52 -50.26 -12.05
CA MET A 566 34.85 -49.11 -11.22
C MET A 566 34.94 -49.48 -9.75
N ILE A 567 35.79 -48.76 -9.01
CA ILE A 567 35.87 -48.84 -7.56
C ILE A 567 35.49 -47.50 -6.92
N GLY A 568 34.60 -47.57 -5.94
CA GLY A 568 34.18 -46.43 -5.13
C GLY A 568 35.20 -46.15 -4.02
N CYS A 569 35.54 -44.88 -3.82
CA CYS A 569 36.31 -44.49 -2.66
C CYS A 569 35.49 -44.74 -1.39
N SER A 570 36.05 -45.54 -0.48
CA SER A 570 35.43 -45.92 0.79
C SER A 570 35.13 -44.75 1.74
N ALA A 571 35.65 -43.54 1.46
CA ALA A 571 35.26 -42.32 2.16
C ALA A 571 33.87 -41.79 1.75
N GLY A 572 33.29 -42.31 0.66
CA GLY A 572 32.00 -41.88 0.11
C GLY A 572 31.97 -40.38 -0.18
N SER A 573 30.88 -39.72 0.23
CA SER A 573 30.65 -38.27 0.06
C SER A 573 31.58 -37.35 0.85
N ARG A 574 32.54 -37.90 1.59
CA ARG A 574 33.64 -37.15 2.25
C ARG A 574 34.94 -37.18 1.44
N CYS A 575 34.96 -37.87 0.30
CA CYS A 575 36.05 -37.81 -0.65
C CYS A 575 36.12 -36.40 -1.26
N THR A 576 37.30 -35.78 -1.25
CA THR A 576 37.53 -34.48 -1.93
C THR A 576 37.91 -34.65 -3.41
N GLY A 577 38.09 -35.90 -3.86
CA GLY A 577 38.18 -36.26 -5.27
C GLY A 577 36.83 -36.74 -5.82
N GLN A 578 36.87 -37.51 -6.91
CA GLN A 578 35.66 -38.17 -7.42
C GLN A 578 35.24 -39.34 -6.52
N GLU A 579 33.96 -39.65 -6.44
CA GLU A 579 33.45 -40.73 -5.56
C GLU A 579 33.75 -42.13 -6.13
N TRP A 580 33.83 -42.24 -7.46
CA TRP A 580 34.04 -43.48 -8.21
C TRP A 580 35.22 -43.34 -9.17
N TYR A 581 35.97 -44.40 -9.42
CA TYR A 581 37.13 -44.41 -10.32
C TYR A 581 37.16 -45.69 -11.16
N HIS A 582 37.44 -45.60 -12.45
CA HIS A 582 37.75 -46.79 -13.26
C HIS A 582 39.01 -47.45 -12.74
N LEU A 583 39.03 -48.77 -12.67
CA LEU A 583 40.19 -49.54 -12.20
C LEU A 583 41.44 -49.22 -13.03
N LYS A 584 41.32 -49.10 -14.36
CA LYS A 584 42.44 -48.72 -15.23
C LYS A 584 43.00 -47.31 -14.96
N CYS A 585 42.15 -46.35 -14.59
CA CYS A 585 42.57 -44.97 -14.31
C CYS A 585 43.33 -44.81 -12.99
N ILE A 586 43.28 -45.83 -12.14
CA ILE A 586 44.04 -45.91 -10.88
C ILE A 586 45.05 -47.06 -10.90
N THR A 587 45.37 -47.59 -12.09
CA THR A 587 46.34 -48.68 -12.30
C THR A 587 46.06 -49.93 -11.45
N MET A 588 44.79 -50.33 -11.40
CA MET A 588 44.34 -51.57 -10.75
C MET A 588 43.66 -52.49 -11.77
N THR A 589 43.74 -53.79 -11.54
CA THR A 589 42.99 -54.83 -12.28
C THR A 589 41.96 -55.48 -11.36
N ALA A 590 40.93 -56.14 -11.93
CA ALA A 590 39.88 -56.80 -11.17
C ALA A 590 40.43 -57.85 -10.17
N ASP A 591 41.52 -58.52 -10.53
CA ASP A 591 42.19 -59.53 -9.67
C ASP A 591 42.99 -58.90 -8.51
N SER A 592 43.27 -57.60 -8.59
CA SER A 592 44.02 -56.84 -7.57
C SER A 592 43.12 -56.01 -6.65
N LEU A 593 41.80 -56.24 -6.68
CA LEU A 593 40.84 -55.58 -5.81
C LEU A 593 41.15 -55.92 -4.33
N PRO A 594 41.26 -54.93 -3.43
CA PRO A 594 41.52 -55.21 -2.03
C PRO A 594 40.32 -55.94 -1.44
N GLU A 595 40.57 -56.98 -0.63
CA GLU A 595 39.55 -57.55 0.25
C GLU A 595 39.22 -56.55 1.38
N GLY A 596 38.51 -55.47 1.06
CA GLY A 596 38.07 -54.46 2.02
C GLY A 596 38.05 -53.01 1.52
N ASP A 597 38.20 -52.07 2.45
CA ASP A 597 38.01 -50.63 2.22
C ASP A 597 39.12 -50.00 1.35
N TRP A 598 38.81 -49.61 0.11
CA TRP A 598 39.74 -48.89 -0.79
C TRP A 598 39.60 -47.36 -0.72
N PHE A 599 40.71 -46.62 -0.75
CA PHE A 599 40.72 -45.15 -0.67
C PHE A 599 41.56 -44.51 -1.76
N CYS A 600 41.03 -43.51 -2.45
CA CYS A 600 41.74 -42.84 -3.55
C CYS A 600 42.96 -42.02 -3.09
N LYS A 601 43.01 -41.58 -1.83
CA LYS A 601 44.12 -40.81 -1.24
C LYS A 601 44.27 -41.15 0.25
N ALA A 602 45.47 -40.96 0.81
CA ALA A 602 45.74 -41.17 2.24
C ALA A 602 44.84 -40.30 3.16
N ALA A 603 44.44 -39.10 2.70
CA ALA A 603 43.48 -38.25 3.39
C ALA A 603 42.07 -38.88 3.50
N CYS A 604 41.63 -39.63 2.48
CA CYS A 604 40.35 -40.34 2.48
C CYS A 604 40.36 -41.54 3.43
N LYS A 605 41.52 -42.22 3.57
CA LYS A 605 41.73 -43.28 4.57
C LYS A 605 41.62 -42.73 6.00
N LYS A 606 42.10 -41.50 6.23
CA LYS A 606 41.90 -40.77 7.51
C LYS A 606 40.44 -40.36 7.73
N ALA A 607 39.71 -40.00 6.68
CA ALA A 607 38.30 -39.58 6.76
C ALA A 607 37.32 -40.72 7.16
N LYS A 608 37.58 -41.99 6.81
CA LYS A 608 36.70 -43.12 7.18
C LYS A 608 36.91 -43.67 8.59
N LYS A 609 38.09 -43.48 9.21
CA LYS A 609 38.29 -43.82 10.64
C LYS A 609 37.36 -43.02 11.58
N GLY A 610 36.75 -41.95 11.09
CA GLY A 610 35.50 -41.42 11.66
C GLY A 610 34.28 -42.13 11.08
N LYS A 611 33.96 -43.36 11.53
CA LYS A 611 32.63 -43.95 11.28
C LYS A 611 31.65 -43.46 12.37
N PRO A 612 30.41 -43.10 12.01
CA PRO A 612 29.37 -42.75 12.96
C PRO A 612 28.90 -44.03 13.67
N LYS A 613 29.10 -44.13 14.99
CA LYS A 613 28.39 -45.13 15.80
C LYS A 613 26.89 -44.84 15.68
N ARG A 614 26.08 -45.89 15.45
CA ARG A 614 24.62 -45.87 15.60
C ARG A 614 24.31 -45.12 16.91
N LYS A 615 23.56 -44.02 16.83
CA LYS A 615 23.03 -43.34 18.02
C LYS A 615 22.02 -44.26 18.69
N SER A 616 22.48 -45.15 19.55
CA SER A 616 21.84 -45.22 20.87
C SER A 616 21.99 -43.84 21.49
N LYS A 617 20.90 -43.33 22.10
CA LYS A 617 20.84 -42.04 22.81
C LYS A 617 22.11 -41.84 23.65
N SER A 618 23.07 -41.12 23.10
CA SER A 618 24.27 -40.69 23.78
C SER A 618 24.77 -39.47 23.01
N ALA A 619 24.85 -38.37 23.73
CA ALA A 619 25.21 -37.06 23.24
C ALA A 619 26.46 -37.13 22.34
N SER A 620 26.37 -36.56 21.15
CA SER A 620 27.55 -36.33 20.33
C SER A 620 28.44 -35.36 21.11
N LYS A 621 29.56 -35.87 21.64
CA LYS A 621 30.74 -35.06 21.92
C LYS A 621 31.27 -34.56 20.58
N THR A 622 30.71 -33.44 20.14
CA THR A 622 31.44 -32.44 19.38
C THR A 622 32.65 -32.02 20.21
N ASP A 623 33.75 -31.76 19.52
CA ASP A 623 35.02 -31.25 20.04
C ASP A 623 34.85 -29.80 20.52
N HIS A 624 33.92 -29.61 21.46
CA HIS A 624 33.70 -28.34 22.12
C HIS A 624 34.65 -28.28 23.30
N SER A 625 35.28 -27.12 23.49
CA SER A 625 36.00 -26.87 24.74
C SER A 625 35.05 -27.24 25.89
N PRO A 626 35.50 -28.03 26.89
CA PRO A 626 34.68 -28.39 28.04
C PRO A 626 34.08 -27.18 28.80
N ASN A 627 34.53 -25.97 28.45
CA ASN A 627 34.15 -24.70 29.03
C ASN A 627 33.21 -23.84 28.16
N SER A 628 32.72 -24.28 27.00
CA SER A 628 31.84 -23.44 26.19
C SER A 628 30.44 -23.26 26.81
N ASP A 629 29.98 -22.01 26.91
CA ASP A 629 28.65 -21.65 27.42
C ASP A 629 27.63 -21.60 26.27
N PHE A 630 26.88 -22.68 26.09
CA PHE A 630 25.90 -22.80 25.01
C PHE A 630 24.62 -22.01 25.29
N LYS A 631 24.26 -21.78 26.56
CA LYS A 631 23.14 -20.89 26.91
C LYS A 631 23.44 -19.45 26.53
N CYS A 632 24.64 -18.96 26.85
CA CYS A 632 25.08 -17.60 26.50
C CYS A 632 25.19 -17.42 24.99
N ASN A 633 25.79 -18.39 24.27
CA ASN A 633 25.87 -18.36 22.81
C ASN A 633 24.48 -18.30 22.14
N TYR A 634 23.55 -19.13 22.60
CA TYR A 634 22.17 -19.11 22.12
C TYR A 634 21.47 -17.78 22.39
N SER A 635 21.62 -17.25 23.61
CA SER A 635 21.01 -15.98 24.01
C SER A 635 21.54 -14.79 23.22
N ARG A 636 22.86 -14.76 22.97
CA ARG A 636 23.50 -13.76 22.08
C ARG A 636 22.98 -13.88 20.65
N ALA A 637 22.84 -15.09 20.12
CA ALA A 637 22.32 -15.29 18.77
C ALA A 637 20.85 -14.88 18.64
N ILE A 638 19.99 -15.18 19.61
CA ILE A 638 18.60 -14.67 19.62
C ILE A 638 18.59 -13.15 19.65
N ALA A 639 19.38 -12.53 20.54
CA ALA A 639 19.44 -11.08 20.64
C ALA A 639 19.90 -10.46 19.31
N TRP A 640 20.93 -11.03 18.68
CA TRP A 640 21.42 -10.62 17.37
C TRP A 640 20.35 -10.78 16.27
N VAL A 641 19.67 -11.93 16.18
CA VAL A 641 18.56 -12.14 15.22
C VAL A 641 17.42 -11.15 15.47
N GLY A 642 17.06 -10.92 16.73
CA GLY A 642 16.03 -9.96 17.11
C GLY A 642 16.35 -8.53 16.67
N LEU A 643 17.58 -8.06 16.94
CA LEU A 643 18.06 -6.75 16.49
C LEU A 643 18.09 -6.64 14.97
N ASN A 644 18.51 -7.71 14.29
CA ASN A 644 18.51 -7.83 12.84
C ASN A 644 17.10 -7.70 12.23
N LEU A 645 16.11 -8.35 12.82
CA LEU A 645 14.70 -8.24 12.41
C LEU A 645 14.16 -6.83 12.66
N LEU A 646 14.59 -6.17 13.74
CA LEU A 646 14.22 -4.78 14.01
C LEU A 646 14.84 -3.82 12.99
N CYS A 647 16.09 -4.03 12.57
CA CYS A 647 16.73 -3.25 11.51
C CYS A 647 16.01 -3.43 10.16
N ARG A 648 15.64 -4.67 9.81
CA ARG A 648 14.83 -4.97 8.61
C ARG A 648 13.49 -4.25 8.63
N ARG A 649 12.79 -4.31 9.77
CA ARG A 649 11.52 -3.61 9.95
C ARG A 649 11.70 -2.09 9.85
N ASP A 650 12.78 -1.55 10.38
CA ASP A 650 13.10 -0.12 10.31
C ASP A 650 13.36 0.32 8.86
N ALA A 651 14.17 -0.42 8.09
CA ALA A 651 14.39 -0.13 6.67
C ALA A 651 13.09 -0.14 5.86
N VAL A 652 12.19 -1.10 6.10
CA VAL A 652 10.86 -1.11 5.48
C VAL A 652 10.05 0.14 5.87
N ARG A 653 10.09 0.54 7.15
CA ARG A 653 9.32 1.68 7.66
C ARG A 653 9.82 3.02 7.16
N GLU A 654 11.13 3.16 6.98
CA GLU A 654 11.74 4.33 6.35
C GLU A 654 11.65 4.28 4.81
N ALA A 655 11.34 3.11 4.23
CA ALA A 655 11.41 2.82 2.79
C ALA A 655 12.82 2.94 2.19
N ASP A 656 13.81 2.54 2.99
CA ASP A 656 15.21 2.49 2.58
C ASP A 656 15.46 1.24 1.71
N GLY A 657 15.27 1.40 0.41
CA GLY A 657 15.40 0.32 -0.58
C GLY A 657 16.77 -0.33 -0.61
N GLU A 658 17.85 0.44 -0.43
CA GLU A 658 19.23 -0.05 -0.43
C GLU A 658 19.52 -0.92 0.79
N ALA A 659 19.11 -0.48 1.98
CA ALA A 659 19.21 -1.29 3.18
C ALA A 659 18.37 -2.57 3.06
N MET A 660 17.16 -2.48 2.50
CA MET A 660 16.33 -3.65 2.23
C MET A 660 17.03 -4.64 1.30
N LEU A 661 17.61 -4.21 0.18
CA LEU A 661 18.37 -5.07 -0.74
C LEU A 661 19.60 -5.69 -0.07
N THR A 662 20.29 -4.95 0.78
CA THR A 662 21.41 -5.45 1.57
C THR A 662 20.97 -6.61 2.46
N TYR A 663 19.80 -6.51 3.12
CA TYR A 663 19.24 -7.61 3.91
C TYR A 663 18.87 -8.83 3.07
N TRP A 664 18.44 -8.65 1.82
CA TRP A 664 18.24 -9.76 0.91
C TRP A 664 19.53 -10.55 0.63
N LYS A 665 20.73 -9.94 0.66
CA LYS A 665 22.02 -10.66 0.59
C LYS A 665 22.27 -11.52 1.82
N PHE A 666 22.00 -10.99 3.02
CA PHE A 666 22.10 -11.76 4.26
C PHE A 666 21.12 -12.94 4.27
N ASP A 667 19.88 -12.70 3.87
CA ASP A 667 18.83 -13.71 3.81
C ASP A 667 19.13 -14.74 2.70
N PHE A 668 19.81 -14.35 1.62
CA PHE A 668 20.27 -15.24 0.56
C PHE A 668 21.11 -16.41 1.09
N ILE A 669 22.12 -16.09 1.90
CA ILE A 669 23.02 -17.07 2.54
C ILE A 669 22.22 -17.99 3.47
N HIS A 670 21.27 -17.41 4.21
CA HIS A 670 20.39 -18.15 5.08
C HIS A 670 19.55 -19.16 4.28
N PHE A 671 18.84 -18.72 3.24
CA PHE A 671 17.98 -19.59 2.41
C PHE A 671 18.76 -20.72 1.74
N PHE A 672 19.99 -20.46 1.29
CA PHE A 672 20.86 -21.49 0.76
C PHE A 672 21.22 -22.53 1.83
N SER A 673 21.62 -22.07 3.01
CA SER A 673 22.10 -22.91 4.11
C SER A 673 21.00 -23.77 4.73
N THR A 674 19.77 -23.26 4.78
CA THR A 674 18.60 -23.96 5.35
C THR A 674 17.79 -24.75 4.32
N LYS A 675 18.24 -24.79 3.06
CA LYS A 675 17.57 -25.50 1.94
C LYS A 675 16.14 -24.99 1.70
N HIS A 676 15.97 -23.67 1.58
CA HIS A 676 14.72 -23.05 1.17
C HIS A 676 14.78 -22.60 -0.30
N PRO A 677 14.55 -23.51 -1.27
CA PRO A 677 14.77 -23.23 -2.69
C PRO A 677 13.85 -22.12 -3.24
N LYS A 678 12.60 -22.02 -2.76
CA LYS A 678 11.65 -20.98 -3.20
C LYS A 678 12.18 -19.57 -2.89
N TYR A 679 12.58 -19.33 -1.64
CA TYR A 679 13.11 -18.03 -1.22
C TYR A 679 14.49 -17.74 -1.81
N LEU A 680 15.32 -18.78 -1.99
CA LEU A 680 16.61 -18.65 -2.69
C LEU A 680 16.43 -18.16 -4.13
N ILE A 681 15.45 -18.72 -4.84
CA ILE A 681 15.15 -18.34 -6.22
C ILE A 681 14.59 -16.91 -6.29
N LEU A 682 13.68 -16.52 -5.39
CA LEU A 682 13.15 -15.15 -5.31
C LEU A 682 14.25 -14.12 -5.06
N ALA A 683 15.10 -14.40 -4.06
CA ALA A 683 16.21 -13.55 -3.69
C ALA A 683 17.24 -13.43 -4.83
N HIS A 684 17.51 -14.53 -5.54
CA HIS A 684 18.44 -14.57 -6.69
C HIS A 684 17.97 -13.63 -7.79
N ARG A 685 16.68 -13.70 -8.13
CA ARG A 685 16.09 -12.86 -9.17
C ARG A 685 16.03 -11.40 -8.78
N LEU A 686 15.63 -11.08 -7.54
CA LEU A 686 15.63 -9.70 -7.07
C LEU A 686 17.04 -9.10 -7.17
N LEU A 687 18.04 -9.79 -6.63
CA LEU A 687 19.42 -9.31 -6.63
C LEU A 687 20.01 -9.18 -8.04
N ILE A 688 19.73 -10.10 -8.96
CA ILE A 688 20.14 -9.94 -10.36
C ILE A 688 19.41 -8.78 -11.05
N SER A 689 18.10 -8.67 -10.85
CA SER A 689 17.26 -7.65 -11.49
C SER A 689 17.80 -6.25 -11.23
N VAL A 690 18.19 -5.98 -9.98
CA VAL A 690 18.71 -4.67 -9.57
C VAL A 690 20.18 -4.43 -9.91
N ASN A 691 20.92 -5.45 -10.38
CA ASN A 691 22.34 -5.38 -10.72
C ASN A 691 22.60 -5.39 -12.25
N GLY A 692 21.65 -4.91 -13.04
CA GLY A 692 21.81 -4.70 -14.49
C GLY A 692 21.11 -5.73 -15.37
N TRP A 693 20.25 -6.59 -14.80
CA TRP A 693 19.39 -7.46 -15.60
C TRP A 693 18.07 -6.82 -16.03
N LEU A 694 17.65 -5.75 -15.35
CA LEU A 694 16.52 -4.91 -15.76
C LEU A 694 16.99 -3.52 -16.23
N PRO A 695 16.19 -2.85 -17.08
CA PRO A 695 16.32 -1.43 -17.38
C PRO A 695 16.30 -0.57 -16.12
N GLU A 696 16.89 0.62 -16.21
CA GLU A 696 17.11 1.50 -15.07
C GLU A 696 15.81 1.92 -14.38
N LYS A 697 14.77 2.23 -15.15
CA LYS A 697 13.42 2.52 -14.63
C LYS A 697 12.90 1.39 -13.75
N LEU A 698 12.92 0.15 -14.26
CA LEU A 698 12.39 -1.02 -13.55
C LEU A 698 13.26 -1.41 -12.36
N LYS A 699 14.57 -1.23 -12.45
CA LYS A 699 15.46 -1.33 -11.29
C LYS A 699 15.01 -0.36 -10.19
N ASN A 700 14.87 0.92 -10.49
CA ASN A 700 14.52 1.93 -9.49
C ASN A 700 13.12 1.73 -8.92
N ASP A 701 12.15 1.27 -9.72
CA ASP A 701 10.84 0.87 -9.20
C ASP A 701 10.92 -0.32 -8.22
N LEU A 702 11.75 -1.34 -8.50
CA LEU A 702 11.96 -2.48 -7.60
C LEU A 702 12.61 -2.10 -6.27
N ILE A 703 13.48 -1.08 -6.29
CA ILE A 703 14.26 -0.66 -5.11
C ILE A 703 13.44 0.32 -4.27
N TYR A 704 13.02 1.43 -4.87
CA TYR A 704 12.51 2.59 -4.15
C TYR A 704 10.98 2.66 -4.10
N ASN A 705 10.25 2.11 -5.08
CA ASN A 705 8.79 2.12 -5.11
C ASN A 705 8.13 0.85 -4.52
N ARG A 706 8.90 0.00 -3.82
CA ARG A 706 8.43 -1.29 -3.27
C ARG A 706 7.61 -1.23 -1.97
N THR A 707 7.36 -0.04 -1.45
CA THR A 707 6.58 0.20 -0.22
C THR A 707 5.51 1.27 -0.44
N VAL A 708 4.51 1.28 0.42
CA VAL A 708 3.44 2.30 0.44
C VAL A 708 3.34 2.94 1.80
N ASN A 709 3.13 4.26 1.83
CA ASN A 709 2.90 5.05 3.01
C ASN A 709 1.44 5.51 3.07
N TYR A 710 0.59 4.67 3.65
CA TYR A 710 -0.86 4.91 3.62
C TYR A 710 -1.32 6.14 4.41
N GLY A 711 -0.63 6.44 5.51
CA GLY A 711 -1.00 7.52 6.43
C GLY A 711 -0.17 8.80 6.27
N GLY A 712 0.87 8.79 5.43
CA GLY A 712 1.89 9.85 5.38
C GLY A 712 2.71 9.96 6.68
N GLY A 713 3.85 10.63 6.56
CA GLY A 713 4.85 10.85 7.61
C GLY A 713 5.99 9.83 7.60
N MET A 714 7.12 10.21 8.20
CA MET A 714 8.33 9.37 8.29
C MET A 714 8.10 8.10 9.12
N GLY A 715 8.83 7.03 8.79
CA GLY A 715 8.77 5.76 9.52
C GLY A 715 7.40 5.06 9.48
N ARG A 716 6.54 5.34 8.49
CA ARG A 716 5.17 4.78 8.37
C ARG A 716 4.92 3.98 7.10
N ASN A 717 5.97 3.68 6.35
CA ASN A 717 5.89 2.83 5.17
C ASN A 717 5.54 1.38 5.54
N LEU A 718 4.80 0.74 4.64
CA LEU A 718 4.35 -0.64 4.71
C LEU A 718 4.77 -1.37 3.42
N PRO A 719 5.07 -2.68 3.50
CA PRO A 719 5.19 -3.50 2.31
C PRO A 719 3.91 -3.48 1.46
N GLN A 720 4.05 -3.49 0.12
CA GLN A 720 2.91 -3.46 -0.80
C GLN A 720 1.96 -4.66 -0.66
N ASP A 721 2.50 -5.85 -0.37
CA ASP A 721 1.75 -7.09 -0.11
C ASP A 721 0.93 -6.98 1.20
N PHE A 722 1.51 -6.38 2.24
CA PHE A 722 0.79 -6.13 3.49
C PHE A 722 -0.36 -5.13 3.31
N MET A 723 -0.23 -4.16 2.40
CA MET A 723 -1.34 -3.27 2.06
C MET A 723 -2.50 -4.03 1.41
N ASN A 724 -2.22 -4.99 0.53
CA ASN A 724 -3.25 -5.88 -0.01
C ASN A 724 -3.93 -6.70 1.07
N GLU A 725 -3.20 -7.21 2.07
CA GLU A 725 -3.80 -7.90 3.21
C GLU A 725 -4.79 -7.00 3.98
N ILE A 726 -4.46 -5.71 4.15
CA ILE A 726 -5.35 -4.73 4.78
C ILE A 726 -6.62 -4.54 3.94
N LEU A 727 -6.49 -4.32 2.63
CA LEU A 727 -7.63 -4.15 1.73
C LEU A 727 -8.50 -5.42 1.68
N ASN A 728 -7.88 -6.60 1.63
CA ASN A 728 -8.55 -7.90 1.69
C ASN A 728 -9.38 -8.06 2.97
N ARG A 729 -8.86 -7.62 4.12
CA ARG A 729 -9.61 -7.64 5.38
C ARG A 729 -10.82 -6.69 5.34
N LEU A 730 -10.62 -5.44 4.89
CA LEU A 730 -11.70 -4.46 4.77
C LEU A 730 -12.81 -4.95 3.84
N PHE A 731 -12.43 -5.51 2.68
CA PHE A 731 -13.37 -6.12 1.75
C PHE A 731 -14.16 -7.26 2.41
N LYS A 732 -13.49 -8.18 3.11
CA LYS A 732 -14.15 -9.30 3.80
C LYS A 732 -15.11 -8.83 4.90
N ASP A 733 -14.76 -7.77 5.63
CA ASP A 733 -15.59 -7.21 6.69
C ASP A 733 -16.90 -6.62 6.12
N ILE A 734 -16.81 -5.85 5.02
CA ILE A 734 -17.99 -5.31 4.31
C ILE A 734 -18.81 -6.45 3.69
N LEU A 735 -18.13 -7.44 3.07
CA LEU A 735 -18.80 -8.59 2.48
C LEU A 735 -19.55 -9.41 3.53
N ASP A 736 -19.01 -9.61 4.73
CA ASP A 736 -19.67 -10.33 5.82
C ASP A 736 -20.97 -9.67 6.30
N ALA A 737 -21.10 -8.37 6.13
CA ALA A 737 -22.33 -7.66 6.39
C ALA A 737 -23.46 -8.04 5.41
N ALA A 738 -23.13 -8.52 4.21
CA ALA A 738 -24.11 -9.01 3.24
C ALA A 738 -24.74 -10.38 3.61
N LYS A 739 -24.28 -11.02 4.71
CA LYS A 739 -24.89 -12.20 5.37
C LYS A 739 -25.42 -13.30 4.42
N GLY A 740 -24.61 -13.69 3.43
CA GLY A 740 -24.87 -14.88 2.62
C GLY A 740 -25.52 -14.65 1.26
N ARG A 741 -25.82 -13.40 0.87
CA ARG A 741 -26.20 -13.07 -0.52
C ARG A 741 -25.00 -12.55 -1.30
N TYR A 742 -24.05 -13.44 -1.58
CA TYR A 742 -22.84 -13.12 -2.33
C TYR A 742 -23.10 -13.21 -3.84
N THR A 743 -23.97 -12.35 -4.36
CA THR A 743 -24.13 -12.21 -5.82
C THR A 743 -22.88 -11.53 -6.40
N LYS A 744 -22.58 -11.78 -7.68
CA LYS A 744 -21.48 -11.10 -8.38
C LYS A 744 -21.55 -9.58 -8.23
N THR A 745 -22.75 -9.02 -8.32
CA THR A 745 -23.01 -7.58 -8.11
C THR A 745 -22.70 -7.10 -6.70
N THR A 746 -23.00 -7.90 -5.67
CA THR A 746 -22.69 -7.54 -4.28
C THR A 746 -21.18 -7.60 -4.03
N ILE A 747 -20.50 -8.61 -4.57
CA ILE A 747 -19.05 -8.74 -4.52
C ILE A 747 -18.38 -7.52 -5.17
N GLN A 748 -18.83 -7.13 -6.36
CA GLN A 748 -18.31 -5.96 -7.07
C GLN A 748 -18.49 -4.66 -6.26
N ARG A 749 -19.70 -4.38 -5.76
CA ARG A 749 -19.97 -3.21 -4.90
C ARG A 749 -19.04 -3.14 -3.70
N CYS A 750 -18.89 -4.25 -2.99
CA CYS A 750 -17.98 -4.33 -1.85
C CYS A 750 -16.53 -4.11 -2.27
N GLY A 751 -16.11 -4.66 -3.41
CA GLY A 751 -14.75 -4.51 -3.93
C GLY A 751 -14.40 -3.07 -4.31
N GLN A 752 -15.31 -2.38 -4.99
CA GLN A 752 -15.08 -1.02 -5.52
C GLN A 752 -15.01 0.05 -4.43
N ILE A 753 -15.77 -0.10 -3.35
CA ILE A 753 -15.86 0.91 -2.27
C ILE A 753 -14.82 0.75 -1.15
N VAL A 754 -13.93 -0.25 -1.25
CA VAL A 754 -12.85 -0.50 -0.29
C VAL A 754 -11.66 0.43 -0.55
N GLY A 755 -10.88 0.70 0.49
CA GLY A 755 -9.64 1.44 0.38
C GLY A 755 -9.87 2.96 0.24
N PRO A 756 -9.14 3.66 -0.65
CA PRO A 756 -9.14 5.12 -0.75
C PRO A 756 -10.53 5.75 -0.93
N LEU A 757 -11.39 5.16 -1.76
CA LEU A 757 -12.76 5.66 -1.95
C LEU A 757 -13.57 5.61 -0.64
N GLY A 758 -13.55 4.46 0.04
CA GLY A 758 -14.20 4.29 1.32
C GLY A 758 -13.64 5.21 2.40
N GLU A 759 -12.32 5.38 2.44
CA GLU A 759 -11.68 6.31 3.39
C GLU A 759 -11.97 7.77 3.08
N ALA A 760 -12.03 8.17 1.82
CA ALA A 760 -12.42 9.53 1.44
C ALA A 760 -13.85 9.80 1.92
N LEU A 761 -14.75 8.83 1.71
CA LEU A 761 -16.11 8.88 2.23
C LEU A 761 -16.16 8.99 3.76
N ASP A 762 -15.36 8.20 4.48
CA ASP A 762 -15.31 8.24 5.94
C ASP A 762 -14.68 9.52 6.45
N SER A 763 -13.62 10.00 5.81
CA SER A 763 -12.91 11.23 6.18
C SER A 763 -13.82 12.43 5.99
N VAL A 764 -14.48 12.55 4.83
CA VAL A 764 -15.41 13.66 4.56
C VAL A 764 -16.62 13.56 5.50
N PHE A 765 -17.18 12.37 5.70
CA PHE A 765 -18.28 12.18 6.63
C PHE A 765 -17.90 12.53 8.08
N ASP A 766 -16.76 12.04 8.58
CA ASP A 766 -16.30 12.29 9.94
C ASP A 766 -15.90 13.75 10.18
N SER A 767 -15.25 14.38 9.20
CA SER A 767 -14.73 15.74 9.31
C SER A 767 -15.77 16.81 9.01
N GLN A 768 -16.52 16.65 7.92
CA GLN A 768 -17.48 17.65 7.45
C GLN A 768 -18.88 17.40 7.98
N ILE A 769 -19.31 16.15 8.21
CA ILE A 769 -20.69 15.85 8.63
C ILE A 769 -20.82 15.61 10.13
N ILE A 770 -19.91 14.85 10.75
CA ILE A 770 -19.94 14.59 12.21
C ILE A 770 -19.13 15.62 13.00
N GLU A 771 -18.09 16.20 12.38
CA GLU A 771 -17.10 17.07 13.02
C GLU A 771 -16.45 16.43 14.27
N LYS A 772 -15.92 15.22 14.08
CA LYS A 772 -14.93 14.54 14.94
C LYS A 772 -15.17 14.58 16.47
N GLU A 773 -16.30 14.05 16.94
CA GLU A 773 -16.47 13.67 18.37
C GLU A 773 -16.15 12.18 18.68
N LEU A 774 -15.77 11.38 17.68
CA LEU A 774 -15.42 9.98 17.92
C LEU A 774 -14.04 9.86 18.57
N LYS A 775 -14.03 9.81 19.91
CA LYS A 775 -12.91 9.25 20.67
C LYS A 775 -12.74 7.79 20.21
N ARG A 776 -11.80 7.54 19.29
CA ARG A 776 -11.34 6.17 18.99
C ARG A 776 -11.08 5.52 20.34
N HIS A 777 -11.78 4.42 20.65
CA HIS A 777 -11.52 3.67 21.86
C HIS A 777 -10.01 3.45 21.94
N ARG A 778 -9.35 4.00 22.98
CA ARG A 778 -7.98 3.59 23.29
C ARG A 778 -8.05 2.08 23.36
N ARG A 779 -7.35 1.39 22.46
CA ARG A 779 -7.17 -0.06 22.56
C ARG A 779 -6.86 -0.33 24.03
N ARG A 780 -7.60 -1.26 24.66
CA ARG A 780 -7.28 -1.72 26.01
C ARG A 780 -5.79 -1.94 26.04
N GLU A 781 -5.12 -1.32 27.02
CA GLU A 781 -3.69 -1.45 27.21
C GLU A 781 -3.39 -2.96 27.19
N SER A 782 -2.70 -3.42 26.14
CA SER A 782 -2.42 -4.83 26.01
C SER A 782 -1.65 -5.24 27.26
N ASN A 783 -1.96 -6.40 27.84
CA ASN A 783 -1.27 -6.97 29.00
C ASN A 783 0.21 -7.35 28.72
N ARG A 784 0.81 -6.74 27.70
CA ARG A 784 2.18 -6.92 27.21
C ARG A 784 3.19 -6.63 28.32
N ASP A 785 3.00 -5.56 29.08
CA ASP A 785 3.96 -5.17 30.12
C ASP A 785 4.05 -6.22 31.22
N LYS A 786 2.91 -6.79 31.67
CA LYS A 786 2.91 -7.90 32.63
C LYS A 786 3.52 -9.18 32.05
N ASN A 787 3.35 -9.46 30.76
CA ASN A 787 3.98 -10.61 30.12
C ASN A 787 5.50 -10.45 29.98
N VAL A 788 5.95 -9.23 29.65
CA VAL A 788 7.39 -8.89 29.58
C VAL A 788 8.01 -8.96 30.97
N GLU A 789 7.33 -8.42 32.00
CA GLU A 789 7.76 -8.51 33.39
C GLU A 789 7.93 -9.97 33.83
N ARG A 790 6.91 -10.82 33.62
CA ARG A 790 7.01 -12.27 33.91
C ARG A 790 8.16 -12.94 33.17
N MET A 791 8.37 -12.59 31.90
CA MET A 791 9.48 -13.13 31.11
C MET A 791 10.82 -12.69 31.68
N ILE A 792 11.00 -11.42 32.03
CA ILE A 792 12.24 -10.90 32.62
C ILE A 792 12.50 -11.57 33.97
N THR A 793 11.51 -11.65 34.86
CA THR A 793 11.65 -12.33 36.16
C THR A 793 12.07 -13.79 36.00
N PHE A 794 11.51 -14.50 35.00
CA PHE A 794 11.91 -15.87 34.70
C PHE A 794 13.34 -15.98 34.17
N LEU A 795 13.78 -15.06 33.30
CA LEU A 795 15.09 -15.10 32.66
C LEU A 795 16.23 -14.53 33.52
N GLN A 796 15.92 -13.66 34.49
CA GLN A 796 16.91 -13.01 35.37
C GLN A 796 17.72 -14.01 36.20
N GLY A 797 17.09 -15.09 36.68
CA GLY A 797 17.79 -16.11 37.47
C GLY A 797 18.76 -16.98 36.66
N ASP A 798 18.83 -16.79 35.34
CA ASP A 798 19.52 -17.67 34.41
C ASP A 798 20.80 -17.02 33.82
N ASP A 799 21.17 -15.79 34.23
CA ASP A 799 22.39 -15.06 33.86
C ASP A 799 22.79 -15.19 32.38
N LEU A 800 21.82 -14.97 31.48
CA LEU A 800 21.91 -15.39 30.08
C LEU A 800 23.02 -14.73 29.25
N PHE A 801 23.56 -13.59 29.69
CA PHE A 801 24.60 -12.85 28.96
C PHE A 801 25.98 -12.90 29.62
N SER A 802 26.07 -13.46 30.83
CA SER A 802 27.34 -13.75 31.51
C SER A 802 27.95 -15.02 30.93
N THR A 803 29.28 -15.11 30.88
CA THR A 803 29.95 -16.35 30.41
C THR A 803 30.13 -17.28 31.60
N ILE A 804 29.37 -18.37 31.63
CA ILE A 804 29.40 -19.39 32.68
C ILE A 804 29.63 -20.76 32.02
N ASN A 805 30.77 -21.37 32.33
CA ASN A 805 31.23 -22.59 31.67
C ASN A 805 30.24 -23.76 31.83
N GLY A 806 30.03 -24.53 30.75
CA GLY A 806 29.29 -25.79 30.78
C GLY A 806 27.76 -25.68 30.75
N ARG A 807 27.19 -24.47 30.71
CA ARG A 807 25.73 -24.28 30.61
C ARG A 807 25.21 -24.70 29.24
N HIS A 808 24.08 -25.41 29.24
CA HIS A 808 23.34 -25.80 28.05
C HIS A 808 21.84 -25.86 28.34
N HIS A 809 21.01 -25.71 27.31
CA HIS A 809 19.57 -25.94 27.43
C HIS A 809 19.28 -27.44 27.40
N ARG A 810 18.37 -27.93 28.25
CA ARG A 810 18.01 -29.36 28.28
C ARG A 810 17.15 -29.80 27.09
N ALA A 811 16.47 -28.84 26.45
CA ALA A 811 15.45 -29.12 25.44
C ALA A 811 16.00 -29.25 24.01
N PHE A 812 17.24 -28.81 23.75
CA PHE A 812 17.85 -28.86 22.41
C PHE A 812 19.37 -28.99 22.50
N ASP A 813 19.98 -29.44 21.40
CA ASP A 813 21.42 -29.68 21.31
C ASP A 813 22.23 -28.39 21.55
N PRO A 814 23.49 -28.52 22.02
CA PRO A 814 24.41 -27.39 22.19
C PRO A 814 24.46 -26.48 20.95
N PHE A 815 24.06 -25.22 21.13
CA PHE A 815 23.95 -24.27 20.03
C PHE A 815 25.29 -23.57 19.75
N VAL A 816 25.69 -23.57 18.48
CA VAL A 816 26.83 -22.80 17.98
C VAL A 816 26.34 -21.86 16.88
N HIS A 817 26.54 -20.56 17.07
CA HIS A 817 26.24 -19.57 16.05
C HIS A 817 27.29 -19.67 14.95
N ASN A 818 26.87 -19.91 13.71
CA ASN A 818 27.76 -19.92 12.55
C ASN A 818 27.03 -19.28 11.36
N GLU A 819 27.58 -18.17 10.88
CA GLU A 819 27.03 -17.38 9.78
C GLU A 819 27.54 -17.83 8.42
N ASN A 820 28.55 -18.71 8.39
CA ASN A 820 29.10 -19.21 7.13
C ASN A 820 28.09 -20.09 6.39
N PRO A 821 28.01 -19.98 5.05
CA PRO A 821 27.12 -20.81 4.25
C PRO A 821 27.42 -22.29 4.46
N LYS A 822 26.38 -23.08 4.71
CA LYS A 822 26.52 -24.54 4.71
C LYS A 822 26.81 -24.98 3.26
N PHE A 823 27.95 -25.63 3.02
CA PHE A 823 28.42 -26.09 1.69
C PHE A 823 28.85 -24.96 0.73
N PRO A 824 29.88 -24.16 1.07
CA PRO A 824 30.31 -23.03 0.23
C PRO A 824 30.69 -23.45 -1.19
N GLY A 825 31.29 -24.64 -1.38
CA GLY A 825 31.64 -25.16 -2.71
C GLY A 825 30.45 -25.43 -3.64
N LYS A 826 29.23 -25.56 -3.10
CA LYS A 826 28.00 -25.75 -3.90
C LYS A 826 27.28 -24.43 -4.22
N PHE A 827 27.69 -23.33 -3.60
CA PHE A 827 27.01 -22.03 -3.74
C PHE A 827 27.15 -21.47 -5.15
N GLN A 828 28.38 -21.26 -5.61
CA GLN A 828 28.65 -20.68 -6.93
C GLN A 828 28.09 -21.52 -8.10
N PRO A 829 28.23 -22.87 -8.14
CA PRO A 829 27.59 -23.69 -9.16
C PRO A 829 26.07 -23.52 -9.18
N LYS A 830 25.44 -23.44 -8.00
CA LYS A 830 24.00 -23.22 -7.90
C LYS A 830 23.59 -21.85 -8.45
N MET A 831 24.36 -20.79 -8.17
CA MET A 831 24.11 -19.44 -8.70
C MET A 831 24.25 -19.39 -10.22
N LYS A 832 25.29 -20.01 -10.76
CA LYS A 832 25.47 -20.13 -12.22
C LYS A 832 24.29 -20.88 -12.86
N GLN A 833 23.84 -21.98 -12.24
CA GLN A 833 22.67 -22.74 -12.72
C GLN A 833 21.40 -21.86 -12.77
N LEU A 834 21.11 -21.11 -11.70
CA LEU A 834 19.95 -20.23 -11.65
C LEU A 834 20.05 -19.08 -12.67
N SER A 835 21.25 -18.51 -12.84
CA SER A 835 21.50 -17.41 -13.79
C SER A 835 21.37 -17.86 -15.24
N LYS A 836 21.93 -19.02 -15.61
CA LYS A 836 21.74 -19.63 -16.95
C LYS A 836 20.26 -19.85 -17.26
N ARG A 837 19.49 -20.36 -16.28
CA ARG A 837 18.04 -20.54 -16.42
C ARG A 837 17.30 -19.20 -16.60
N LEU A 838 17.76 -18.14 -15.97
CA LEU A 838 17.17 -16.80 -16.10
C LEU A 838 17.46 -16.19 -17.48
N ASP A 839 18.69 -16.32 -17.98
CA ASP A 839 19.09 -15.79 -19.29
C ASP A 839 18.45 -16.52 -20.48
N LYS A 840 18.34 -17.85 -20.40
CA LYS A 840 17.60 -18.64 -21.42
C LYS A 840 16.18 -18.10 -21.61
N ARG A 841 15.58 -17.55 -20.56
CA ARG A 841 14.20 -17.04 -20.55
C ARG A 841 14.08 -15.60 -21.04
N ARG A 842 15.14 -14.79 -21.01
CA ARG A 842 15.12 -13.44 -21.62
C ARG A 842 15.09 -13.53 -23.15
N ARG A 843 15.83 -14.48 -23.74
CA ARG A 843 15.89 -14.67 -25.21
C ARG A 843 14.52 -14.92 -25.84
N VAL A 844 13.68 -15.71 -25.17
CA VAL A 844 12.29 -16.00 -25.61
C VAL A 844 11.39 -14.75 -25.66
N ILE A 845 11.82 -13.62 -25.08
CA ILE A 845 11.04 -12.36 -25.01
C ILE A 845 11.62 -11.29 -25.93
N VAL A 846 12.91 -11.35 -26.25
CA VAL A 846 13.57 -10.36 -27.12
C VAL A 846 13.57 -10.83 -28.58
N ASP A 847 13.58 -12.16 -28.80
CA ASP A 847 13.61 -12.77 -30.14
C ASP A 847 12.22 -13.24 -30.62
N ALA A 848 11.13 -12.82 -29.96
CA ALA A 848 9.71 -13.13 -30.27
C ALA A 848 8.85 -11.84 -30.29
#